data_AF-A0A3B1DHB9-F1
#
_entry.id   AF-A0A3B1DHB9-F1
#
_cell.length_a   1.000
_cell.length_b   1.000
_cell.length_c   1.000
_cell.angle_alpha   90.00
_cell.angle_beta   90.00
_cell.angle_gamma   90.00
#
_symmetry.space_group_name_H-M   'P 1'
#
loop_
_entity.id
_entity.type
_entity.pdbx_description
1 polymer ?
#
loop_
_entity_poly.entity_id
_entity_poly.type
_entity_poly.pdbx_seq_one_letter_code
_entity_poly.pdbx_strand_id
1 'polypeptide(L)'
;MSQVIIRGIVNGKRVPSRIFEEEIQEAVRQGARDLLIIADGQHGIGGRIWPRSETVRITVEGPVGQRLGSMGMFGTEIVVRGGASDDVGWLNCGAKITVLGDVTNGAHNAVAQGILYVQGSGGARCDTMTKHNPRFDPPQSWYFRDVGDTFAEFKAGGVAVVCGVNPRSPKNILGYRPCVGMVEGIIYFRGPIEGYSETDVKLLDLTEQDWQWLTTHMKPFLESIERSGYYDELTNSVGEWKKLIPYTAQERAKRRPFKKTISEFRSNIWEAGVGKGGIFAEYITHPTTVLPYITTGADRRYKPVWNNEKYAPPCEYNCPTGIPTRKRAELIRTGKVREALELVLQYSPLPATVCGEICPNPCMDACTRARVDAPLNIKGLGRASLEAAAPKPKEKTGRKVAVIGGGPGGLSAAWQLALEGHDVDLYEVEEKLGGKLEFCIPRERLPQDVLKSELERFKETGVNIHTGVKVSKDKFDEIYRAHDAVVVACGAHRPRRLNVPGAEDMATAYDFLRDINTGTPPDLKGRRVVIIGAGNVGMDVAAEAFHCGAAEVTAVDVRKPAAFGKELEIAESLGTKILWPKFTEKYVKGEGRVYFTDGTSLEADLVVVSIGDSPVTDFLPPTVHTDKNGWIEADEAGHTSDPKIYAIGDATRLGLVTHAIGQGRKAAMAVHALLSGRSYYMPAPKPVIPYDKIKTAYYDVCRGEPFKPETEANRCMSCAVCRDCRMCEATCYYGAISRQESGDGSYAYVVDEALCIGCGFCAGICPCGVWEMEDNI
;
A
#
# COMPACT_ATOMS: atom_id res chain seq x y z
N MET A 1 -2.71 -29.14 30.71
CA MET A 1 -1.98 -27.94 30.23
C MET A 1 -1.71 -27.06 31.45
N SER A 2 -0.52 -26.49 31.56
CA SER A 2 -0.17 -25.57 32.65
C SER A 2 -0.94 -24.25 32.50
N GLN A 3 -1.60 -23.80 33.56
CA GLN A 3 -2.25 -22.49 33.61
C GLN A 3 -1.21 -21.37 33.45
N VAL A 4 -1.46 -20.42 32.53
CA VAL A 4 -0.58 -19.28 32.30
C VAL A 4 -0.98 -18.14 33.21
N ILE A 5 -0.03 -17.61 34.00
CA ILE A 5 -0.30 -16.52 34.95
C ILE A 5 0.25 -15.21 34.39
N ILE A 6 -0.59 -14.19 34.27
CA ILE A 6 -0.21 -12.85 33.81
C ILE A 6 -0.54 -11.85 34.93
N ARG A 7 0.46 -11.04 35.32
CA ARG A 7 0.38 -10.16 36.49
C ARG A 7 0.35 -8.69 36.08
N GLY A 8 -0.65 -7.96 36.55
CA GLY A 8 -0.82 -6.53 36.29
C GLY A 8 0.21 -5.64 36.98
N ILE A 9 0.98 -6.18 37.92
CA ILE A 9 2.13 -5.53 38.55
C ILE A 9 3.37 -6.40 38.29
N VAL A 10 4.40 -5.78 37.71
CA VAL A 10 5.71 -6.40 37.48
C VAL A 10 6.77 -5.46 38.05
N ASN A 11 7.67 -5.99 38.90
CA ASN A 11 8.72 -5.22 39.58
C ASN A 11 8.18 -3.98 40.32
N GLY A 12 7.04 -4.12 40.99
CA GLY A 12 6.40 -3.03 41.75
C GLY A 12 5.75 -1.94 40.89
N LYS A 13 5.67 -2.11 39.56
CA LYS A 13 5.06 -1.15 38.64
C LYS A 13 3.84 -1.75 37.95
N ARG A 14 2.76 -0.97 37.87
CA ARG A 14 1.54 -1.35 37.15
C ARG A 14 1.80 -1.38 35.63
N VAL A 15 1.45 -2.50 34.99
CA VAL A 15 1.55 -2.68 33.54
C VAL A 15 0.46 -1.86 32.84
N PRO A 16 0.78 -1.05 31.81
CA PRO A 16 -0.21 -0.33 31.00
C PRO A 16 -1.20 -1.28 30.33
N SER A 17 -2.49 -0.92 30.28
CA SER A 17 -3.56 -1.80 29.78
C SER A 17 -3.37 -2.27 28.34
N ARG A 18 -2.77 -1.45 27.45
CA ARG A 18 -2.42 -1.86 26.08
C ARG A 18 -1.44 -3.03 26.07
N ILE A 19 -0.36 -2.91 26.83
CA ILE A 19 0.71 -3.92 26.89
C ILE A 19 0.16 -5.19 27.55
N PHE A 20 -0.60 -5.02 28.63
CA PHE A 20 -1.22 -6.13 29.35
C PHE A 20 -2.17 -6.96 28.46
N GLU A 21 -2.97 -6.29 27.64
CA GLU A 21 -3.83 -6.98 26.66
C GLU A 21 -3.00 -7.69 25.57
N GLU A 22 -1.95 -7.06 25.06
CA GLU A 22 -1.05 -7.67 24.05
C GLU A 22 -0.41 -8.95 24.59
N GLU A 23 0.00 -8.97 25.86
CA GLU A 23 0.53 -10.16 26.54
C GLU A 23 -0.52 -11.28 26.62
N ILE A 24 -1.77 -10.96 26.96
CA ILE A 24 -2.88 -11.92 27.00
C ILE A 24 -3.12 -12.52 25.60
N GLN A 25 -3.19 -11.67 24.57
CA GLN A 25 -3.40 -12.13 23.20
C GLN A 25 -2.25 -12.98 22.67
N GLU A 26 -1.00 -12.60 22.99
CA GLU A 26 0.18 -13.37 22.62
C GLU A 26 0.22 -14.73 23.31
N ALA A 27 -0.09 -14.80 24.60
CA ALA A 27 -0.17 -16.06 25.32
C ALA A 27 -1.18 -17.03 24.66
N VAL A 28 -2.36 -16.53 24.28
CA VAL A 28 -3.36 -17.34 23.56
C VAL A 28 -2.86 -17.76 22.17
N ARG A 29 -2.18 -16.88 21.45
CA ARG A 29 -1.57 -17.17 20.14
C ARG A 29 -0.51 -18.26 20.22
N GLN A 30 0.24 -18.29 21.32
CA GLN A 30 1.24 -19.32 21.63
C GLN A 30 0.63 -20.63 22.15
N GLY A 31 -0.70 -20.71 22.26
CA GLY A 31 -1.41 -21.95 22.61
C GLY A 31 -1.98 -21.98 24.01
N ALA A 32 -1.89 -20.90 24.80
CA ALA A 32 -2.53 -20.85 26.12
C ALA A 32 -4.06 -20.94 25.98
N ARG A 33 -4.68 -21.80 26.79
CA ARG A 33 -6.15 -21.99 26.84
C ARG A 33 -6.73 -21.80 28.24
N ASP A 34 -5.90 -21.78 29.27
CA ASP A 34 -6.28 -21.50 30.65
C ASP A 34 -5.34 -20.43 31.20
N LEU A 35 -5.89 -19.25 31.49
CA LEU A 35 -5.15 -18.08 31.93
C LEU A 35 -5.67 -17.61 33.30
N LEU A 36 -4.75 -17.33 34.21
CA LEU A 36 -5.01 -16.61 35.46
C LEU A 36 -4.44 -15.19 35.34
N ILE A 37 -5.32 -14.21 35.39
CA ILE A 37 -5.01 -12.79 35.28
C ILE A 37 -5.12 -12.16 36.67
N ILE A 38 -4.00 -11.67 37.20
CA ILE A 38 -3.98 -10.92 38.46
C ILE A 38 -3.97 -9.45 38.11
N ALA A 39 -5.15 -8.83 38.08
CA ALA A 39 -5.37 -7.45 37.68
C ALA A 39 -5.13 -6.47 38.84
N ASP A 40 -4.80 -5.24 38.47
CA ASP A 40 -4.64 -4.06 39.33
C ASP A 40 -5.21 -2.82 38.60
N GLY A 41 -6.49 -2.91 38.24
CA GLY A 41 -7.25 -1.87 37.55
C GLY A 41 -7.01 -1.77 36.04
N GLN A 42 -6.44 -2.79 35.37
CA GLN A 42 -6.30 -2.77 33.91
C GLN A 42 -7.66 -2.86 33.21
N HIS A 43 -7.78 -2.16 32.08
CA HIS A 43 -8.99 -2.12 31.26
C HIS A 43 -8.91 -3.15 30.14
N GLY A 44 -10.06 -3.58 29.62
CA GLY A 44 -10.17 -4.33 28.36
C GLY A 44 -9.87 -5.84 28.45
N ILE A 45 -9.61 -6.36 29.65
CA ILE A 45 -9.11 -7.73 29.86
C ILE A 45 -10.00 -8.77 29.17
N GLY A 46 -9.39 -9.60 28.32
CA GLY A 46 -9.97 -10.85 27.83
C GLY A 46 -10.99 -10.72 26.71
N GLY A 47 -11.29 -9.51 26.25
CA GLY A 47 -12.35 -9.27 25.28
C GLY A 47 -11.95 -9.57 23.83
N ARG A 48 -10.81 -9.08 23.35
CA ARG A 48 -10.40 -9.21 21.93
C ARG A 48 -9.60 -10.47 21.63
N ILE A 49 -10.02 -11.58 22.21
CA ILE A 49 -9.43 -12.89 21.96
C ILE A 49 -10.20 -13.57 20.84
N TRP A 50 -9.48 -14.19 19.90
CA TRP A 50 -10.08 -14.87 18.74
C TRP A 50 -9.74 -16.36 18.73
N PRO A 51 -10.44 -17.19 19.54
CA PRO A 51 -10.23 -18.62 19.55
C PRO A 51 -10.51 -19.21 18.16
N ARG A 52 -9.61 -20.08 17.66
CA ARG A 52 -9.77 -20.73 16.35
C ARG A 52 -10.17 -22.21 16.42
N SER A 53 -10.01 -22.84 17.58
CA SER A 53 -10.22 -24.29 17.72
C SER A 53 -10.84 -24.67 19.06
N GLU A 54 -10.24 -24.23 20.17
CA GLU A 54 -10.62 -24.62 21.54
C GLU A 54 -11.03 -23.42 22.37
N THR A 55 -11.88 -23.64 23.37
CA THR A 55 -12.31 -22.61 24.31
C THR A 55 -11.12 -22.07 25.10
N VAL A 56 -11.04 -20.74 25.23
CA VAL A 56 -10.07 -20.05 26.08
C VAL A 56 -10.76 -19.63 27.37
N ARG A 57 -10.26 -20.13 28.50
CA ARG A 57 -10.73 -19.78 29.85
C ARG A 57 -9.80 -18.77 30.49
N ILE A 58 -10.39 -17.73 31.07
CA ILE A 58 -9.68 -16.64 31.73
C ILE A 58 -10.29 -16.44 33.10
N THR A 59 -9.51 -16.68 34.14
CA THR A 59 -9.87 -16.32 35.51
C THR A 59 -9.20 -14.99 35.85
N VAL A 60 -9.96 -14.02 36.35
CA VAL A 60 -9.46 -12.69 36.73
C VAL A 60 -9.61 -12.50 38.24
N GLU A 61 -8.53 -12.09 38.88
CA GLU A 61 -8.46 -11.75 40.31
C GLU A 61 -7.93 -10.33 40.50
N GLY A 62 -8.19 -9.73 41.65
CA GLY A 62 -7.78 -8.35 41.96
C GLY A 62 -8.74 -7.29 41.38
N PRO A 63 -8.42 -6.00 41.56
CA PRO A 63 -9.25 -4.91 41.05
C PRO A 63 -9.33 -4.93 39.51
N VAL A 64 -10.55 -4.96 38.95
CA VAL A 64 -10.78 -5.00 37.50
C VAL A 64 -11.25 -3.63 37.00
N GLY A 65 -10.54 -3.09 35.99
CA GLY A 65 -10.90 -1.83 35.37
C GLY A 65 -12.05 -1.96 34.35
N GLN A 66 -12.30 -0.88 33.59
CA GLN A 66 -13.41 -0.84 32.65
C GLN A 66 -13.25 -1.84 31.49
N ARG A 67 -14.35 -2.15 30.81
CA ARG A 67 -14.37 -2.87 29.52
C ARG A 67 -13.86 -4.31 29.56
N LEU A 68 -13.92 -4.96 30.73
CA LEU A 68 -13.69 -6.40 30.83
C LEU A 68 -14.53 -7.16 29.80
N GLY A 69 -13.92 -8.06 29.03
CA GLY A 69 -14.63 -8.88 28.05
C GLY A 69 -15.21 -8.11 26.86
N SER A 70 -14.79 -6.86 26.63
CA SER A 70 -15.32 -6.07 25.51
C SER A 70 -14.92 -6.61 24.15
N MET A 71 -15.85 -6.64 23.20
CA MET A 71 -15.67 -7.30 21.90
C MET A 71 -15.38 -8.81 22.02
N GLY A 72 -15.83 -9.42 23.12
CA GLY A 72 -15.74 -10.87 23.39
C GLY A 72 -16.23 -11.72 22.22
N MET A 73 -15.48 -12.76 21.86
CA MET A 73 -15.85 -13.66 20.77
C MET A 73 -16.27 -15.03 21.30
N PHE A 74 -17.06 -15.75 20.50
CA PHE A 74 -17.43 -17.14 20.75
C PHE A 74 -16.21 -18.00 21.06
N GLY A 75 -16.35 -18.91 22.02
CA GLY A 75 -15.24 -19.75 22.52
C GLY A 75 -14.37 -19.06 23.57
N THR A 76 -14.74 -17.90 24.09
CA THR A 76 -14.05 -17.24 25.21
C THR A 76 -14.92 -17.30 26.46
N GLU A 77 -14.36 -17.80 27.57
CA GLU A 77 -14.99 -17.85 28.88
C GLU A 77 -14.17 -17.01 29.88
N ILE A 78 -14.81 -16.03 30.51
CA ILE A 78 -14.18 -15.13 31.48
C ILE A 78 -14.89 -15.28 32.82
N VAL A 79 -14.15 -15.54 33.90
CA VAL A 79 -14.66 -15.59 35.26
C VAL A 79 -13.89 -14.58 36.12
N VAL A 80 -14.60 -13.68 36.79
CA VAL A 80 -14.00 -12.68 37.69
C VAL A 80 -14.34 -13.01 39.12
N ARG A 81 -13.30 -13.17 39.96
CA ARG A 81 -13.43 -13.35 41.40
C ARG A 81 -13.53 -11.99 42.10
N GLY A 82 -14.71 -11.37 42.01
CA GLY A 82 -15.00 -10.07 42.59
C GLY A 82 -15.94 -9.26 41.69
N GLY A 83 -16.01 -7.94 41.94
CA GLY A 83 -16.75 -7.01 41.09
C GLY A 83 -15.92 -6.51 39.90
N ALA A 84 -16.59 -5.90 38.93
CA ALA A 84 -15.96 -5.30 37.76
C ALA A 84 -16.51 -3.90 37.48
N SER A 85 -15.62 -3.01 37.03
CA SER A 85 -15.95 -1.63 36.67
C SER A 85 -16.74 -1.55 35.35
N ASP A 86 -16.98 -0.34 34.85
CA ASP A 86 -17.99 -0.04 33.82
C ASP A 86 -17.76 -0.81 32.52
N ASP A 87 -18.83 -0.98 31.74
CA ASP A 87 -18.82 -1.53 30.39
C ASP A 87 -18.39 -3.01 30.28
N VAL A 88 -18.68 -3.82 31.32
CA VAL A 88 -18.44 -5.28 31.25
C VAL A 88 -19.18 -5.88 30.06
N GLY A 89 -18.45 -6.56 29.17
CA GLY A 89 -19.01 -7.17 27.98
C GLY A 89 -19.51 -6.17 26.92
N TRP A 90 -19.01 -4.94 26.90
CA TRP A 90 -19.37 -3.98 25.85
C TRP A 90 -19.03 -4.51 24.46
N LEU A 91 -19.98 -4.44 23.52
CA LEU A 91 -19.86 -5.03 22.18
C LEU A 91 -19.55 -6.55 22.17
N ASN A 92 -19.95 -7.29 23.20
CA ASN A 92 -19.79 -8.74 23.19
C ASN A 92 -20.47 -9.36 21.96
N CYS A 93 -19.76 -10.30 21.33
CA CYS A 93 -20.09 -10.98 20.09
C CYS A 93 -20.04 -12.51 20.26
N GLY A 94 -20.09 -13.02 21.50
CA GLY A 94 -20.25 -14.45 21.77
C GLY A 94 -19.53 -14.99 23.00
N ALA A 95 -18.76 -14.19 23.72
CA ALA A 95 -18.09 -14.64 24.93
C ALA A 95 -19.09 -14.89 26.07
N LYS A 96 -18.76 -15.84 26.96
CA LYS A 96 -19.45 -16.05 28.23
C LYS A 96 -18.64 -15.37 29.34
N ILE A 97 -19.24 -14.42 30.03
CA ILE A 97 -18.61 -13.64 31.09
C ILE A 97 -19.38 -13.86 32.39
N THR A 98 -18.68 -14.28 33.44
CA THR A 98 -19.23 -14.48 34.77
C THR A 98 -18.51 -13.55 35.75
N VAL A 99 -19.26 -12.76 36.52
CA VAL A 99 -18.73 -11.86 37.54
C VAL A 99 -19.27 -12.30 38.90
N LEU A 100 -18.37 -12.74 39.79
CA LEU A 100 -18.70 -13.19 41.16
C LEU A 100 -18.81 -12.01 42.14
N GLY A 101 -19.46 -10.94 41.71
CA GLY A 101 -19.65 -9.67 42.42
C GLY A 101 -20.59 -8.74 41.68
N ASP A 102 -20.57 -7.45 42.03
CA ASP A 102 -21.35 -6.42 41.34
C ASP A 102 -20.64 -5.97 40.04
N VAL A 103 -21.43 -5.58 39.04
CA VAL A 103 -20.95 -4.84 37.86
C VAL A 103 -21.49 -3.41 37.93
N THR A 104 -20.66 -2.44 37.55
CA THR A 104 -21.07 -1.04 37.56
C THR A 104 -21.81 -0.66 36.26
N ASN A 105 -21.68 0.56 35.78
CA ASN A 105 -22.55 1.10 34.74
C ASN A 105 -22.25 0.50 33.36
N GLY A 106 -23.25 0.48 32.47
CA GLY A 106 -23.03 0.10 31.07
C GLY A 106 -22.73 -1.37 30.83
N ALA A 107 -22.92 -2.24 31.82
CA ALA A 107 -22.71 -3.67 31.64
C ALA A 107 -23.62 -4.22 30.52
N HIS A 108 -23.05 -5.05 29.66
CA HIS A 108 -23.73 -5.65 28.51
C HIS A 108 -24.27 -4.63 27.48
N ASN A 109 -23.67 -3.43 27.40
CA ASN A 109 -24.06 -2.41 26.42
C ASN A 109 -23.61 -2.77 24.99
N ALA A 110 -24.47 -2.48 24.00
CA ALA A 110 -24.23 -2.64 22.57
C ALA A 110 -23.88 -4.08 22.14
N VAL A 111 -24.26 -5.07 22.95
CA VAL A 111 -23.97 -6.49 22.70
C VAL A 111 -24.78 -7.02 21.53
N ALA A 112 -24.17 -7.87 20.72
CA ALA A 112 -24.83 -8.59 19.62
C ALA A 112 -25.10 -10.08 19.95
N GLN A 113 -24.22 -10.69 20.75
CA GLN A 113 -24.23 -12.12 21.12
C GLN A 113 -23.46 -12.36 22.43
N GLY A 114 -23.63 -13.54 23.03
CA GLY A 114 -22.89 -13.96 24.22
C GLY A 114 -23.69 -13.84 25.51
N ILE A 115 -23.05 -14.17 26.63
CA ILE A 115 -23.71 -14.30 27.93
C ILE A 115 -22.96 -13.49 28.97
N LEU A 116 -23.70 -12.73 29.80
CA LEU A 116 -23.20 -12.12 31.02
C LEU A 116 -23.97 -12.65 32.23
N TYR A 117 -23.25 -13.26 33.17
CA TYR A 117 -23.77 -13.73 34.46
C TYR A 117 -23.18 -12.90 35.60
N VAL A 118 -24.03 -12.31 36.43
CA VAL A 118 -23.63 -11.43 37.53
C VAL A 118 -24.18 -11.98 38.85
N GLN A 119 -23.28 -12.34 39.76
CA GLN A 119 -23.63 -12.81 41.11
C GLN A 119 -24.20 -11.68 41.98
N GLY A 120 -23.82 -10.44 41.72
CA GLY A 120 -24.32 -9.26 42.41
C GLY A 120 -25.39 -8.51 41.61
N SER A 121 -25.22 -7.19 41.58
CA SER A 121 -26.14 -6.21 41.02
C SER A 121 -25.52 -5.54 39.79
N GLY A 122 -26.36 -5.05 38.88
CA GLY A 122 -25.93 -4.20 37.76
C GLY A 122 -26.04 -2.72 38.08
N GLY A 123 -25.11 -1.88 37.60
CA GLY A 123 -25.19 -0.42 37.71
C GLY A 123 -26.28 0.21 36.83
N ALA A 124 -26.16 1.51 36.60
CA ALA A 124 -27.04 2.22 35.67
C ALA A 124 -26.71 1.86 34.21
N ARG A 125 -27.70 1.97 33.33
CA ARG A 125 -27.55 1.78 31.88
C ARG A 125 -26.99 0.40 31.47
N CYS A 126 -27.23 -0.62 32.29
CA CYS A 126 -26.99 -1.99 31.87
C CYS A 126 -27.96 -2.38 30.75
N ASP A 127 -27.54 -3.29 29.88
CA ASP A 127 -28.33 -3.80 28.75
C ASP A 127 -28.78 -2.74 27.73
N THR A 128 -28.05 -1.63 27.65
CA THR A 128 -28.37 -0.57 26.70
C THR A 128 -27.96 -0.93 25.27
N MET A 129 -28.76 -0.54 24.28
CA MET A 129 -28.47 -0.71 22.86
C MET A 129 -28.12 -2.14 22.40
N THR A 130 -28.51 -3.19 23.13
CA THR A 130 -28.26 -4.57 22.69
C THR A 130 -29.00 -4.85 21.39
N LYS A 131 -28.44 -5.70 20.54
CA LYS A 131 -28.99 -6.07 19.23
C LYS A 131 -29.03 -7.58 19.13
N HIS A 132 -30.12 -8.13 18.62
CA HIS A 132 -30.12 -9.53 18.20
C HIS A 132 -29.86 -9.63 16.70
N ASN A 133 -28.83 -10.37 16.31
CA ASN A 133 -28.66 -10.81 14.94
C ASN A 133 -29.34 -12.18 14.79
N PRO A 134 -30.42 -12.32 13.99
CA PRO A 134 -31.17 -13.57 13.86
C PRO A 134 -30.36 -14.78 13.39
N ARG A 135 -29.15 -14.57 12.86
CA ARG A 135 -28.23 -15.65 12.47
C ARG A 135 -27.59 -16.38 13.65
N PHE A 136 -27.70 -15.83 14.86
CA PHE A 136 -27.01 -16.32 16.05
C PHE A 136 -27.94 -16.33 17.26
N ASP A 137 -27.50 -16.99 18.33
CA ASP A 137 -28.24 -17.01 19.59
C ASP A 137 -28.38 -15.59 20.17
N PRO A 138 -29.56 -15.26 20.73
CA PRO A 138 -29.78 -13.96 21.33
C PRO A 138 -28.83 -13.72 22.51
N PRO A 139 -28.31 -12.50 22.68
CA PRO A 139 -27.46 -12.19 23.83
C PRO A 139 -28.25 -12.30 25.13
N GLN A 140 -27.58 -12.75 26.20
CA GLN A 140 -28.20 -12.97 27.51
C GLN A 140 -27.47 -12.23 28.62
N SER A 141 -28.23 -11.59 29.50
CA SER A 141 -27.72 -11.00 30.74
C SER A 141 -28.52 -11.48 31.95
N TRP A 142 -27.83 -11.82 33.03
CA TRP A 142 -28.44 -12.34 34.25
C TRP A 142 -27.86 -11.63 35.46
N TYR A 143 -28.74 -11.10 36.31
CA TYR A 143 -28.41 -10.36 37.52
C TYR A 143 -29.11 -11.04 38.70
N PHE A 144 -28.31 -11.54 39.65
CA PHE A 144 -28.84 -12.25 40.81
C PHE A 144 -29.59 -11.32 41.78
N ARG A 145 -29.15 -10.06 41.90
CA ARG A 145 -29.76 -9.05 42.78
C ARG A 145 -30.69 -8.12 41.99
N ASP A 146 -30.32 -6.85 41.83
CA ASP A 146 -31.07 -5.82 41.10
C ASP A 146 -30.20 -5.10 40.05
N VAL A 147 -30.83 -4.23 39.26
CA VAL A 147 -30.16 -3.36 38.27
C VAL A 147 -30.49 -1.88 38.53
N GLY A 148 -29.62 -0.98 38.07
CA GLY A 148 -29.74 0.45 38.28
C GLY A 148 -30.56 1.18 37.21
N ASP A 149 -30.59 2.50 37.30
CA ASP A 149 -31.42 3.37 36.47
C ASP A 149 -31.18 3.20 34.97
N THR A 150 -32.23 3.44 34.18
CA THR A 150 -32.18 3.42 32.71
C THR A 150 -31.75 2.06 32.16
N PHE A 151 -32.10 0.99 32.87
CA PHE A 151 -31.88 -0.38 32.45
C PHE A 151 -32.58 -0.69 31.11
N ALA A 152 -31.90 -1.39 30.21
CA ALA A 152 -32.44 -1.79 28.90
C ALA A 152 -32.90 -0.64 27.99
N GLU A 153 -32.30 0.53 28.11
CA GLU A 153 -32.54 1.66 27.21
C GLU A 153 -32.11 1.33 25.76
N PHE A 154 -32.99 1.56 24.79
CA PHE A 154 -32.77 1.24 23.37
C PHE A 154 -32.45 -0.24 23.09
N LYS A 155 -32.89 -1.15 23.95
CA LYS A 155 -32.75 -2.60 23.75
C LYS A 155 -33.48 -3.05 22.48
N ALA A 156 -32.74 -3.67 21.56
CA ALA A 156 -33.21 -4.15 20.27
C ALA A 156 -32.90 -5.66 20.10
N GLY A 157 -33.14 -6.44 21.16
CA GLY A 157 -32.99 -7.89 21.16
C GLY A 157 -32.21 -8.43 22.36
N GLY A 158 -32.31 -9.74 22.56
CA GLY A 158 -31.70 -10.45 23.70
C GLY A 158 -32.66 -10.71 24.86
N VAL A 159 -32.19 -11.49 25.84
CA VAL A 159 -32.92 -11.82 27.07
C VAL A 159 -32.17 -11.28 28.28
N ALA A 160 -32.88 -10.60 29.17
CA ALA A 160 -32.33 -10.19 30.47
C ALA A 160 -33.13 -10.83 31.61
N VAL A 161 -32.45 -11.25 32.68
CA VAL A 161 -33.06 -11.84 33.87
C VAL A 161 -32.59 -11.12 35.12
N VAL A 162 -33.53 -10.66 35.96
CA VAL A 162 -33.25 -9.99 37.24
C VAL A 162 -33.95 -10.75 38.38
N CYS A 163 -33.17 -11.49 39.18
CA CYS A 163 -33.71 -12.42 40.18
C CYS A 163 -34.22 -11.74 41.46
N GLY A 164 -33.83 -10.50 41.74
CA GLY A 164 -34.32 -9.74 42.90
C GLY A 164 -33.96 -10.36 44.26
N VAL A 165 -32.88 -11.13 44.35
CA VAL A 165 -32.40 -11.69 45.63
C VAL A 165 -31.63 -10.61 46.38
N ASN A 166 -32.07 -10.24 47.58
CA ASN A 166 -31.43 -9.20 48.42
C ASN A 166 -31.02 -7.93 47.63
N PRO A 167 -31.96 -7.27 46.91
CA PRO A 167 -31.66 -6.12 46.06
C PRO A 167 -31.13 -4.93 46.89
N ARG A 168 -30.34 -4.05 46.28
CA ARG A 168 -29.91 -2.78 46.90
C ARG A 168 -31.11 -1.86 47.14
N SER A 169 -32.11 -1.92 46.25
CA SER A 169 -33.36 -1.16 46.33
C SER A 169 -34.57 -2.12 46.45
N PRO A 170 -34.97 -2.54 47.66
CA PRO A 170 -36.05 -3.53 47.85
C PRO A 170 -37.43 -3.16 47.31
N LYS A 171 -37.68 -1.88 46.99
CA LYS A 171 -38.94 -1.42 46.39
C LYS A 171 -38.90 -1.30 44.87
N ASN A 172 -37.71 -1.31 44.27
CA ASN A 172 -37.53 -1.07 42.84
C ASN A 172 -36.30 -1.78 42.30
N ILE A 173 -36.47 -2.99 41.77
CA ILE A 173 -35.34 -3.83 41.34
C ILE A 173 -34.83 -3.54 39.91
N LEU A 174 -35.54 -2.70 39.14
CA LEU A 174 -35.18 -2.34 37.76
C LEU A 174 -34.68 -0.89 37.61
N GLY A 175 -34.53 -0.18 38.73
CA GLY A 175 -34.12 1.23 38.74
C GLY A 175 -35.17 2.18 38.15
N TYR A 176 -34.81 3.45 37.99
CA TYR A 176 -35.67 4.48 37.41
C TYR A 176 -35.68 4.41 35.88
N ARG A 177 -36.87 4.52 35.27
CA ARG A 177 -37.09 4.55 33.80
C ARG A 177 -36.46 3.38 33.02
N PRO A 178 -36.73 2.12 33.39
CA PRO A 178 -36.28 0.98 32.58
C PRO A 178 -37.03 0.93 31.23
N CYS A 179 -36.38 0.32 30.24
CA CYS A 179 -36.92 -0.04 28.92
C CYS A 179 -37.29 1.13 27.99
N VAL A 180 -36.80 2.34 28.25
CA VAL A 180 -37.05 3.49 27.36
C VAL A 180 -36.46 3.20 25.98
N GLY A 181 -37.28 3.30 24.93
CA GLY A 181 -36.88 3.02 23.56
C GLY A 181 -36.58 1.55 23.25
N MET A 182 -36.95 0.61 24.13
CA MET A 182 -36.83 -0.83 23.86
C MET A 182 -37.75 -1.22 22.69
N VAL A 183 -37.21 -1.84 21.65
CA VAL A 183 -37.94 -2.22 20.42
C VAL A 183 -38.01 -3.72 20.19
N GLU A 184 -37.11 -4.51 20.78
CA GLU A 184 -37.09 -5.98 20.71
C GLU A 184 -36.43 -6.57 21.97
N GLY A 185 -36.67 -7.85 22.28
CA GLY A 185 -36.10 -8.58 23.41
C GLY A 185 -37.10 -8.87 24.53
N ILE A 186 -36.65 -9.58 25.58
CA ILE A 186 -37.48 -9.97 26.73
C ILE A 186 -36.70 -9.69 28.02
N ILE A 187 -37.39 -9.17 29.04
CA ILE A 187 -36.84 -9.01 30.39
C ILE A 187 -37.71 -9.79 31.36
N TYR A 188 -37.14 -10.79 32.02
CA TYR A 188 -37.75 -11.51 33.13
C TYR A 188 -37.27 -10.91 34.46
N PHE A 189 -38.18 -10.68 35.39
CA PHE A 189 -37.81 -10.16 36.70
C PHE A 189 -38.69 -10.70 37.83
N ARG A 190 -38.11 -10.80 39.04
CA ARG A 190 -38.79 -11.23 40.27
C ARG A 190 -38.67 -10.16 41.36
N GLY A 191 -39.78 -9.57 41.76
CA GLY A 191 -39.84 -8.54 42.81
C GLY A 191 -40.47 -7.21 42.34
N PRO A 192 -40.55 -6.21 43.24
CA PRO A 192 -41.28 -4.98 42.98
C PRO A 192 -40.51 -4.01 42.06
N ILE A 193 -41.27 -3.25 41.25
CA ILE A 193 -40.79 -2.15 40.41
C ILE A 193 -41.66 -0.92 40.64
N GLU A 194 -41.08 0.28 40.60
CA GLU A 194 -41.83 1.54 40.80
C GLU A 194 -42.35 2.15 39.49
N GLY A 195 -41.85 1.71 38.33
CA GLY A 195 -42.33 2.14 37.02
C GLY A 195 -41.50 1.61 35.86
N TYR A 196 -42.02 1.73 34.64
CA TYR A 196 -41.36 1.34 33.39
C TYR A 196 -41.86 2.21 32.22
N SER A 197 -41.24 2.11 31.05
CA SER A 197 -41.71 2.82 29.85
C SER A 197 -43.00 2.21 29.27
N GLU A 198 -44.17 2.64 29.75
CA GLU A 198 -45.48 2.20 29.25
C GLU A 198 -45.73 2.54 27.76
N THR A 199 -44.97 3.50 27.23
CA THR A 199 -45.01 3.83 25.80
C THR A 199 -44.31 2.79 24.94
N ASP A 200 -43.31 2.10 25.47
CA ASP A 200 -42.43 1.19 24.72
C ASP A 200 -42.70 -0.30 24.99
N VAL A 201 -43.04 -0.66 26.22
CA VAL A 201 -43.17 -2.06 26.64
C VAL A 201 -44.50 -2.34 27.36
N LYS A 202 -44.90 -3.60 27.34
CA LYS A 202 -46.03 -4.14 28.11
C LYS A 202 -45.52 -5.08 29.21
N LEU A 203 -46.10 -4.93 30.40
CA LEU A 203 -45.90 -5.80 31.54
C LEU A 203 -46.89 -6.98 31.47
N LEU A 204 -46.38 -8.20 31.53
CA LEU A 204 -47.16 -9.43 31.37
C LEU A 204 -46.76 -10.49 32.40
N ASP A 205 -47.67 -11.43 32.66
CA ASP A 205 -47.36 -12.70 33.30
C ASP A 205 -46.53 -13.60 32.39
N LEU A 206 -45.81 -14.55 33.00
CA LEU A 206 -45.10 -15.60 32.26
C LEU A 206 -46.09 -16.64 31.73
N THR A 207 -45.88 -17.05 30.49
CA THR A 207 -46.50 -18.24 29.90
C THR A 207 -45.77 -19.50 30.35
N GLU A 208 -46.36 -20.67 30.12
CA GLU A 208 -45.73 -21.95 30.41
C GLU A 208 -44.39 -22.11 29.68
N GLN A 209 -44.30 -21.65 28.44
CA GLN A 209 -43.06 -21.67 27.66
C GLN A 209 -41.98 -20.75 28.26
N ASP A 210 -42.37 -19.55 28.72
CA ASP A 210 -41.43 -18.64 29.39
C ASP A 210 -40.90 -19.29 30.68
N TRP A 211 -41.78 -19.91 31.45
CA TRP A 211 -41.43 -20.56 32.71
C TRP A 211 -40.48 -21.74 32.51
N GLN A 212 -40.75 -22.59 31.52
CA GLN A 212 -39.87 -23.69 31.16
C GLN A 212 -38.49 -23.18 30.72
N TRP A 213 -38.46 -22.13 29.90
CA TRP A 213 -37.20 -21.52 29.47
C TRP A 213 -36.41 -20.97 30.66
N LEU A 214 -37.07 -20.18 31.52
CA LEU A 214 -36.45 -19.53 32.67
C LEU A 214 -35.86 -20.56 33.64
N THR A 215 -36.63 -21.58 34.03
CA THR A 215 -36.19 -22.63 34.97
C THR A 215 -35.05 -23.46 34.40
N THR A 216 -35.10 -23.81 33.12
CA THR A 216 -34.02 -24.56 32.44
C THR A 216 -32.70 -23.78 32.44
N HIS A 217 -32.74 -22.47 32.18
CA HIS A 217 -31.54 -21.62 32.10
C HIS A 217 -31.09 -21.07 33.47
N MET A 218 -31.97 -21.07 34.48
CA MET A 218 -31.64 -20.69 35.86
C MET A 218 -30.55 -21.58 36.46
N LYS A 219 -30.61 -22.90 36.20
CA LYS A 219 -29.65 -23.86 36.73
C LYS A 219 -28.19 -23.57 36.32
N PRO A 220 -27.84 -23.47 35.02
CA PRO A 220 -26.47 -23.15 34.62
C PRO A 220 -26.03 -21.74 35.01
N PHE A 221 -26.96 -20.79 35.15
CA PHE A 221 -26.67 -19.46 35.71
C PHE A 221 -26.23 -19.57 37.18
N LEU A 222 -27.05 -20.17 38.04
CA LEU A 222 -26.76 -20.30 39.48
C LEU A 222 -25.51 -21.14 39.75
N GLU A 223 -25.25 -22.18 38.97
CA GLU A 223 -23.99 -22.94 39.03
C GLU A 223 -22.78 -22.05 38.70
N SER A 224 -22.88 -21.24 37.63
CA SER A 224 -21.78 -20.35 37.21
C SER A 224 -21.48 -19.27 38.24
N ILE A 225 -22.49 -18.77 38.96
CA ILE A 225 -22.32 -17.73 39.98
C ILE A 225 -22.18 -18.28 41.41
N GLU A 226 -22.01 -19.60 41.58
CA GLU A 226 -21.84 -20.23 42.90
C GLU A 226 -23.04 -19.97 43.87
N ARG A 227 -24.27 -20.08 43.35
CA ARG A 227 -25.53 -19.86 44.09
C ARG A 227 -26.59 -20.94 43.86
N SER A 228 -26.18 -22.17 43.54
CA SER A 228 -27.10 -23.28 43.24
C SER A 228 -28.17 -23.56 44.31
N GLY A 229 -27.90 -23.22 45.58
CA GLY A 229 -28.88 -23.36 46.68
C GLY A 229 -30.13 -22.49 46.57
N TYR A 230 -30.14 -21.49 45.69
CA TYR A 230 -31.31 -20.63 45.45
C TYR A 230 -32.25 -21.16 44.35
N TYR A 231 -31.93 -22.31 43.73
CA TYR A 231 -32.74 -22.84 42.63
C TYR A 231 -34.19 -23.08 43.03
N ASP A 232 -34.41 -23.78 44.15
CA ASP A 232 -35.76 -24.09 44.62
C ASP A 232 -36.52 -22.82 45.01
N GLU A 233 -35.86 -21.84 45.63
CA GLU A 233 -36.47 -20.53 45.96
C GLU A 233 -36.91 -19.78 44.69
N LEU A 234 -36.03 -19.69 43.69
CA LEU A 234 -36.29 -18.92 42.46
C LEU A 234 -37.29 -19.61 41.53
N THR A 235 -37.55 -20.90 41.73
CA THR A 235 -38.40 -21.72 40.87
C THR A 235 -39.62 -22.30 41.58
N ASN A 236 -39.92 -21.85 42.80
CA ASN A 236 -41.07 -22.34 43.58
C ASN A 236 -42.43 -21.87 43.03
N SER A 237 -42.48 -20.66 42.44
CA SER A 237 -43.73 -20.07 41.96
C SER A 237 -43.53 -19.22 40.72
N VAL A 238 -44.25 -19.55 39.64
CA VAL A 238 -44.29 -18.73 38.41
C VAL A 238 -44.91 -17.35 38.65
N GLY A 239 -45.80 -17.21 39.64
CA GLY A 239 -46.52 -15.97 39.92
C GLY A 239 -45.66 -14.86 40.54
N GLU A 240 -44.47 -15.19 41.04
CA GLU A 240 -43.49 -14.22 41.55
C GLU A 240 -42.72 -13.52 40.43
N TRP A 241 -42.77 -14.09 39.22
CA TRP A 241 -42.08 -13.59 38.05
C TRP A 241 -43.01 -12.83 37.13
N LYS A 242 -42.48 -11.78 36.52
CA LYS A 242 -43.14 -11.01 35.47
C LYS A 242 -42.19 -10.84 34.29
N LYS A 243 -42.75 -10.46 33.13
CA LYS A 243 -41.95 -10.11 31.96
C LYS A 243 -42.32 -8.76 31.36
N LEU A 244 -41.33 -8.05 30.85
CA LEU A 244 -41.50 -6.88 29.99
C LEU A 244 -41.09 -7.26 28.57
N ILE A 245 -41.98 -6.98 27.61
CA ILE A 245 -41.72 -7.13 26.18
C ILE A 245 -42.17 -5.88 25.42
N PRO A 246 -41.50 -5.52 24.32
CA PRO A 246 -41.85 -4.32 23.57
C PRO A 246 -43.16 -4.47 22.82
N TYR A 247 -43.83 -3.35 22.59
CA TYR A 247 -44.90 -3.30 21.59
C TYR A 247 -44.32 -3.55 20.20
N THR A 248 -44.97 -4.44 19.47
CA THR A 248 -44.71 -4.70 18.06
C THR A 248 -44.90 -3.43 17.22
N ALA A 249 -44.27 -3.35 16.05
CA ALA A 249 -44.44 -2.23 15.13
C ALA A 249 -45.92 -1.97 14.78
N GLN A 250 -46.73 -3.02 14.65
CA GLN A 250 -48.17 -2.94 14.37
C GLN A 250 -48.95 -2.37 15.57
N GLU A 251 -48.61 -2.76 16.80
CA GLU A 251 -49.21 -2.19 18.02
C GLU A 251 -48.83 -0.71 18.17
N ARG A 252 -47.57 -0.35 17.90
CA ARG A 252 -47.09 1.03 17.94
C ARG A 252 -47.76 1.91 16.88
N ALA A 253 -47.94 1.42 15.66
CA ALA A 253 -48.60 2.15 14.58
C ALA A 253 -50.08 2.47 14.87
N LYS A 254 -50.75 1.63 15.69
CA LYS A 254 -52.13 1.85 16.14
C LYS A 254 -52.23 2.90 17.27
N ARG A 255 -51.12 3.21 17.95
CA ARG A 255 -51.09 4.25 18.99
C ARG A 255 -51.04 5.63 18.34
N ARG A 256 -51.77 6.59 18.91
CA ARG A 256 -51.75 7.98 18.45
C ARG A 256 -50.30 8.50 18.47
N PRO A 257 -49.72 8.87 17.34
CA PRO A 257 -48.35 9.36 17.33
C PRO A 257 -48.34 10.74 18.00
N PHE A 258 -47.40 10.97 18.93
CA PHE A 258 -47.06 12.32 19.36
C PHE A 258 -46.31 13.00 18.21
N LYS A 259 -47.06 13.52 17.23
CA LYS A 259 -46.51 14.27 16.09
C LYS A 259 -46.34 15.73 16.50
N LYS A 260 -45.21 16.04 17.14
CA LYS A 260 -44.70 17.41 17.14
C LYS A 260 -43.63 17.50 16.05
N THR A 261 -43.77 18.39 15.09
CA THR A 261 -42.72 18.65 14.10
C THR A 261 -41.47 19.20 14.80
N ILE A 262 -40.28 19.04 14.22
CA ILE A 262 -39.05 19.61 14.81
C ILE A 262 -39.16 21.14 14.93
N SER A 263 -39.84 21.80 13.99
CA SER A 263 -40.11 23.23 14.08
C SER A 263 -40.97 23.58 15.30
N GLU A 264 -42.05 22.84 15.56
CA GLU A 264 -42.90 23.03 16.74
C GLU A 264 -42.18 22.64 18.04
N PHE A 265 -41.31 21.64 18.03
CA PHE A 265 -40.47 21.31 19.17
C PHE A 265 -39.48 22.44 19.46
N ARG A 266 -38.81 22.94 18.41
CA ARG A 266 -37.88 24.07 18.51
C ARG A 266 -38.58 25.28 19.10
N SER A 267 -39.68 25.73 18.49
CA SER A 267 -40.36 26.97 18.89
C SER A 267 -41.07 26.85 20.24
N ASN A 268 -41.74 25.72 20.51
CA ASN A 268 -42.69 25.63 21.63
C ASN A 268 -42.12 24.93 22.86
N ILE A 269 -40.99 24.21 22.74
CA ILE A 269 -40.35 23.52 23.87
C ILE A 269 -38.93 24.02 24.06
N TRP A 270 -38.08 23.91 23.03
CA TRP A 270 -36.65 24.18 23.17
C TRP A 270 -36.39 25.67 23.41
N GLU A 271 -36.87 26.55 22.53
CA GLU A 271 -36.70 28.01 22.68
C GLU A 271 -37.39 28.56 23.94
N ALA A 272 -38.50 27.93 24.37
CA ALA A 272 -39.15 28.26 25.63
C ALA A 272 -38.27 27.90 26.86
N GLY A 273 -37.49 26.82 26.77
CA GLY A 273 -36.61 26.38 27.85
C GLY A 273 -35.24 27.06 27.88
N VAL A 274 -34.67 27.39 26.72
CA VAL A 274 -33.28 27.87 26.60
C VAL A 274 -33.12 29.24 25.89
N GLY A 275 -34.22 29.92 25.57
CA GLY A 275 -34.22 31.17 24.82
C GLY A 275 -34.18 30.97 23.29
N LYS A 276 -34.58 32.00 22.53
CA LYS A 276 -34.63 31.96 21.06
C LYS A 276 -33.23 31.70 20.48
N GLY A 277 -33.09 30.64 19.68
CA GLY A 277 -31.79 30.20 19.14
C GLY A 277 -30.86 29.49 20.14
N GLY A 278 -31.31 29.28 21.38
CA GLY A 278 -30.56 28.60 22.44
C GLY A 278 -29.43 29.43 23.04
N ILE A 279 -28.68 28.81 23.96
CA ILE A 279 -27.62 29.47 24.76
C ILE A 279 -26.46 30.06 23.94
N PHE A 280 -26.32 29.69 22.66
CA PHE A 280 -25.28 30.19 21.77
C PHE A 280 -25.78 31.19 20.73
N ALA A 281 -27.05 31.60 20.78
CA ALA A 281 -27.69 32.42 19.74
C ALA A 281 -26.88 33.68 19.37
N GLU A 282 -26.27 34.36 20.35
CA GLU A 282 -25.48 35.57 20.14
C GLU A 282 -24.17 35.34 19.37
N TYR A 283 -23.66 34.10 19.36
CA TYR A 283 -22.42 33.71 18.68
C TYR A 283 -22.65 33.11 17.29
N ILE A 284 -23.92 32.87 16.91
CA ILE A 284 -24.26 32.28 15.62
C ILE A 284 -24.33 33.40 14.57
N THR A 285 -23.45 33.35 13.57
CA THR A 285 -23.38 34.34 12.48
C THR A 285 -24.21 33.96 11.24
N HIS A 286 -24.85 32.79 11.25
CA HIS A 286 -25.67 32.28 10.15
C HIS A 286 -27.16 32.15 10.55
N PRO A 287 -28.09 32.01 9.59
CA PRO A 287 -29.51 31.84 9.90
C PRO A 287 -29.78 30.65 10.83
N THR A 288 -30.64 30.84 11.84
CA THR A 288 -31.10 29.78 12.76
C THR A 288 -32.25 29.00 12.11
N THR A 289 -31.94 28.20 11.09
CA THR A 289 -32.89 27.33 10.38
C THR A 289 -32.88 25.92 10.95
N VAL A 290 -33.95 25.16 10.72
CA VAL A 290 -33.95 23.71 11.01
C VAL A 290 -33.31 23.02 9.82
N LEU A 291 -32.13 22.45 10.02
CA LEU A 291 -31.50 21.60 9.03
C LEU A 291 -32.16 20.21 9.06
N PRO A 292 -32.32 19.55 7.91
CA PRO A 292 -32.74 18.16 7.88
C PRO A 292 -31.68 17.28 8.56
N TYR A 293 -32.12 16.15 9.14
CA TYR A 293 -31.20 15.20 9.80
C TYR A 293 -30.14 14.65 8.84
N ILE A 294 -30.49 14.53 7.56
CA ILE A 294 -29.58 14.18 6.47
C ILE A 294 -29.52 15.40 5.56
N THR A 295 -28.37 16.06 5.53
CA THR A 295 -28.13 17.26 4.72
C THR A 295 -27.52 16.90 3.37
N THR A 296 -27.79 17.73 2.37
CA THR A 296 -27.20 17.68 1.02
C THR A 296 -26.72 19.09 0.63
N GLY A 297 -26.12 19.25 -0.55
CA GLY A 297 -25.73 20.57 -1.07
C GLY A 297 -24.70 21.28 -0.19
N ALA A 298 -25.00 22.51 0.22
CA ALA A 298 -24.11 23.33 1.04
C ALA A 298 -24.05 22.87 2.52
N ASP A 299 -25.11 22.21 3.02
CA ASP A 299 -25.24 21.87 4.44
C ASP A 299 -24.59 20.52 4.82
N ARG A 300 -24.04 19.78 3.85
CA ARG A 300 -23.25 18.57 4.11
C ARG A 300 -21.86 18.95 4.63
N ARG A 301 -21.27 18.11 5.47
CA ARG A 301 -19.93 18.34 6.06
C ARG A 301 -18.79 18.06 5.09
N TYR A 302 -18.93 17.01 4.28
CA TYR A 302 -17.92 16.55 3.34
C TYR A 302 -18.54 16.37 1.96
N LYS A 303 -17.74 16.54 0.91
CA LYS A 303 -18.12 16.24 -0.47
C LYS A 303 -17.14 15.22 -1.09
N PRO A 304 -17.65 14.23 -1.84
CA PRO A 304 -16.78 13.37 -2.61
C PRO A 304 -16.30 14.10 -3.87
N VAL A 305 -15.01 13.93 -4.20
CA VAL A 305 -14.40 14.48 -5.41
C VAL A 305 -13.76 13.36 -6.22
N TRP A 306 -14.07 13.32 -7.51
CA TRP A 306 -13.51 12.35 -8.45
C TRP A 306 -12.16 12.85 -8.95
N ASN A 307 -11.11 12.61 -8.17
CA ASN A 307 -9.74 13.08 -8.42
C ASN A 307 -8.97 12.12 -9.34
N ASN A 308 -9.54 11.81 -10.50
CA ASN A 308 -8.94 10.89 -11.47
C ASN A 308 -7.66 11.46 -12.05
N GLU A 309 -6.59 10.66 -12.04
CA GLU A 309 -5.25 11.07 -12.46
C GLU A 309 -4.68 12.29 -11.71
N LYS A 310 -5.18 12.62 -10.50
CA LYS A 310 -4.55 13.62 -9.62
C LYS A 310 -3.13 13.21 -9.22
N TYR A 311 -2.92 11.91 -9.02
CA TYR A 311 -1.65 11.31 -8.63
C TYR A 311 -1.02 10.51 -9.78
N ALA A 312 0.29 10.28 -9.69
CA ALA A 312 1.00 9.35 -10.56
C ALA A 312 0.93 7.90 -10.03
N PRO A 313 0.74 6.89 -10.90
CA PRO A 313 0.99 5.50 -10.55
C PRO A 313 2.47 5.31 -10.14
N PRO A 314 2.77 4.54 -9.06
CA PRO A 314 4.15 4.38 -8.60
C PRO A 314 5.11 3.80 -9.66
N CYS A 315 4.60 2.89 -10.51
CA CYS A 315 5.38 2.28 -11.58
C CYS A 315 5.78 3.27 -12.69
N GLU A 316 4.91 4.23 -13.00
CA GLU A 316 5.16 5.26 -14.02
C GLU A 316 6.10 6.33 -13.48
N TYR A 317 5.87 6.78 -12.25
CA TYR A 317 6.72 7.77 -11.58
C TYR A 317 8.18 7.32 -11.45
N ASN A 318 8.40 6.05 -11.09
CA ASN A 318 9.75 5.49 -10.91
C ASN A 318 10.39 5.01 -12.22
N CYS A 319 9.69 5.10 -13.36
CA CYS A 319 10.29 4.78 -14.65
C CYS A 319 11.08 5.99 -15.17
N PRO A 320 12.42 5.92 -15.33
CA PRO A 320 13.19 7.07 -15.81
C PRO A 320 12.78 7.56 -17.21
N THR A 321 12.23 6.66 -18.02
CA THR A 321 11.71 6.95 -19.36
C THR A 321 10.27 7.52 -19.35
N GLY A 322 9.54 7.33 -18.24
CA GLY A 322 8.14 7.74 -18.10
C GLY A 322 7.15 6.87 -18.86
N ILE A 323 7.42 5.56 -19.00
CA ILE A 323 6.53 4.63 -19.70
C ILE A 323 5.22 4.49 -18.91
N PRO A 324 4.04 4.72 -19.50
CA PRO A 324 2.76 4.67 -18.81
C PRO A 324 2.26 3.22 -18.66
N THR A 325 2.90 2.43 -17.80
CA THR A 325 2.61 1.00 -17.61
C THR A 325 1.13 0.75 -17.29
N ARG A 326 0.50 1.62 -16.49
CA ARG A 326 -0.93 1.51 -16.19
C ARG A 326 -1.78 1.69 -17.45
N LYS A 327 -1.45 2.61 -18.36
CA LYS A 327 -2.18 2.79 -19.63
C LYS A 327 -2.02 1.58 -20.53
N ARG A 328 -0.84 0.94 -20.55
CA ARG A 328 -0.63 -0.33 -21.25
C ARG A 328 -1.58 -1.41 -20.71
N ALA A 329 -1.66 -1.57 -19.38
CA ALA A 329 -2.58 -2.53 -18.78
C ALA A 329 -4.06 -2.20 -19.10
N GLU A 330 -4.44 -0.92 -19.11
CA GLU A 330 -5.78 -0.50 -19.53
C GLU A 330 -6.10 -0.91 -20.97
N LEU A 331 -5.22 -0.61 -21.92
CA LEU A 331 -5.38 -0.99 -23.33
C LEU A 331 -5.57 -2.50 -23.48
N ILE A 332 -4.73 -3.30 -22.83
CA ILE A 332 -4.85 -4.77 -22.84
C ILE A 332 -6.20 -5.23 -22.30
N ARG A 333 -6.68 -4.68 -21.16
CA ARG A 333 -7.99 -5.03 -20.60
C ARG A 333 -9.15 -4.70 -21.53
N THR A 334 -9.00 -3.66 -22.35
CA THR A 334 -9.99 -3.27 -23.37
C THR A 334 -9.85 -4.03 -24.70
N GLY A 335 -9.03 -5.10 -24.73
CA GLY A 335 -8.81 -5.93 -25.93
C GLY A 335 -7.80 -5.34 -26.92
N LYS A 336 -7.18 -4.20 -26.62
CA LYS A 336 -6.23 -3.49 -27.48
C LYS A 336 -4.78 -3.91 -27.20
N VAL A 337 -4.53 -5.22 -27.24
CA VAL A 337 -3.22 -5.81 -26.88
C VAL A 337 -2.10 -5.27 -27.77
N ARG A 338 -2.33 -5.23 -29.09
CA ARG A 338 -1.35 -4.72 -30.06
C ARG A 338 -0.98 -3.25 -29.77
N GLU A 339 -1.99 -2.38 -29.59
CA GLU A 339 -1.76 -0.97 -29.25
C GLU A 339 -0.97 -0.81 -27.93
N ALA A 340 -1.20 -1.68 -26.95
CA ALA A 340 -0.49 -1.65 -25.67
C ALA A 340 0.99 -2.08 -25.76
N LEU A 341 1.29 -3.01 -26.66
CA LEU A 341 2.64 -3.46 -26.96
C LEU A 341 3.39 -2.44 -27.83
N GLU A 342 2.69 -1.76 -28.75
CA GLU A 342 3.25 -0.67 -29.56
C GLU A 342 3.44 0.63 -28.77
N LEU A 343 2.60 0.90 -27.75
CA LEU A 343 2.66 2.14 -26.96
C LEU A 343 4.05 2.43 -26.38
N VAL A 344 4.79 1.40 -25.98
CA VAL A 344 6.14 1.57 -25.39
C VAL A 344 7.14 2.16 -26.39
N LEU A 345 6.93 1.95 -27.69
CA LEU A 345 7.78 2.48 -28.75
C LEU A 345 7.69 4.01 -28.89
N GLN A 346 6.65 4.64 -28.33
CA GLN A 346 6.57 6.09 -28.19
C GLN A 346 7.51 6.63 -27.11
N TYR A 347 8.08 5.76 -26.27
CA TYR A 347 8.91 6.13 -25.12
C TYR A 347 10.33 5.60 -25.22
N SER A 348 10.53 4.43 -25.84
CA SER A 348 11.83 3.78 -26.00
C SER A 348 11.91 3.01 -27.32
N PRO A 349 13.03 3.10 -28.07
CA PRO A 349 13.27 2.25 -29.24
C PRO A 349 13.59 0.79 -28.86
N LEU A 350 13.96 0.53 -27.59
CA LEU A 350 14.54 -0.73 -27.11
C LEU A 350 13.71 -1.38 -25.97
N PRO A 351 12.38 -1.57 -26.12
CA PRO A 351 11.55 -2.13 -25.05
C PRO A 351 11.91 -3.56 -24.65
N ALA A 352 12.25 -4.45 -25.59
CA ALA A 352 12.59 -5.83 -25.26
C ALA A 352 14.00 -5.93 -24.68
N THR A 353 14.99 -5.33 -25.34
CA THR A 353 16.39 -5.28 -24.88
C THR A 353 16.48 -4.69 -23.49
N VAL A 354 15.90 -3.50 -23.27
CA VAL A 354 16.06 -2.79 -22.01
C VAL A 354 15.01 -3.20 -20.99
N CYS A 355 13.72 -2.99 -21.26
CA CYS A 355 12.69 -3.28 -20.25
C CYS A 355 12.49 -4.79 -20.04
N GLY A 356 12.73 -5.58 -21.08
CA GLY A 356 12.53 -7.02 -21.09
C GLY A 356 13.72 -7.85 -20.63
N GLU A 357 14.97 -7.36 -20.73
CA GLU A 357 16.16 -8.14 -20.33
C GLU A 357 16.96 -7.52 -19.19
N ILE A 358 17.50 -6.30 -19.40
CA ILE A 358 18.59 -5.75 -18.57
C ILE A 358 18.18 -4.71 -17.53
N CYS A 359 17.01 -4.10 -17.64
CA CYS A 359 16.56 -3.08 -16.70
C CYS A 359 16.40 -3.70 -15.30
N PRO A 360 16.85 -3.03 -14.22
CA PRO A 360 16.58 -3.49 -12.86
C PRO A 360 15.10 -3.31 -12.45
N ASN A 361 14.26 -2.81 -13.36
CA ASN A 361 12.81 -2.64 -13.20
C ASN A 361 12.38 -1.89 -11.91
N PRO A 362 12.84 -0.64 -11.67
CA PRO A 362 12.40 0.16 -10.50
C PRO A 362 10.87 0.40 -10.48
N CYS A 363 10.23 0.32 -11.65
CA CYS A 363 8.77 0.34 -11.78
C CYS A 363 8.07 -0.87 -11.15
N MET A 364 8.73 -2.03 -11.13
CA MET A 364 8.27 -3.25 -10.47
C MET A 364 8.51 -3.15 -8.96
N ASP A 365 9.67 -2.66 -8.53
CA ASP A 365 9.99 -2.45 -7.10
C ASP A 365 8.98 -1.52 -6.42
N ALA A 366 8.58 -0.44 -7.12
CA ALA A 366 7.60 0.51 -6.62
C ALA A 366 6.14 0.03 -6.73
N CYS A 367 5.87 -1.09 -7.41
CA CYS A 367 4.52 -1.51 -7.77
C CYS A 367 3.67 -1.81 -6.54
N THR A 368 2.52 -1.16 -6.40
CA THR A 368 1.58 -1.41 -5.29
C THR A 368 1.17 -2.88 -5.16
N ARG A 369 1.13 -3.61 -6.29
CA ARG A 369 0.76 -5.03 -6.31
C ARG A 369 1.73 -5.93 -5.53
N ALA A 370 3.00 -5.55 -5.41
CA ALA A 370 4.00 -6.27 -4.61
C ALA A 370 3.65 -6.31 -3.11
N ARG A 371 2.70 -5.49 -2.65
CA ARG A 371 2.18 -5.52 -1.26
C ARG A 371 1.06 -6.54 -1.06
N VAL A 372 0.62 -7.22 -2.12
CA VAL A 372 -0.41 -8.27 -2.08
C VAL A 372 0.19 -9.60 -2.51
N ASP A 373 0.88 -9.62 -3.64
CA ASP A 373 1.59 -10.80 -4.14
C ASP A 373 2.93 -10.42 -4.79
N ALA A 374 3.03 -10.52 -6.11
CA ALA A 374 4.20 -10.17 -6.90
C ALA A 374 3.92 -8.88 -7.70
N PRO A 375 4.93 -8.06 -8.00
CA PRO A 375 4.75 -6.91 -8.88
C PRO A 375 4.20 -7.33 -10.24
N LEU A 376 3.69 -6.35 -10.99
CA LEU A 376 3.33 -6.61 -12.38
C LEU A 376 4.57 -7.04 -13.16
N ASN A 377 4.45 -8.05 -14.02
CA ASN A 377 5.51 -8.55 -14.87
C ASN A 377 5.73 -7.61 -16.07
N ILE A 378 6.23 -6.40 -15.77
CA ILE A 378 6.57 -5.37 -16.75
C ILE A 378 7.69 -5.86 -17.66
N LYS A 379 8.59 -6.70 -17.12
CA LYS A 379 9.62 -7.39 -17.88
C LYS A 379 9.04 -8.25 -19.00
N GLY A 380 8.07 -9.11 -18.69
CA GLY A 380 7.34 -9.91 -19.67
C GLY A 380 6.64 -9.05 -20.72
N LEU A 381 6.03 -7.94 -20.31
CA LEU A 381 5.42 -6.97 -21.24
C LEU A 381 6.47 -6.27 -22.13
N GLY A 382 7.69 -6.06 -21.65
CA GLY A 382 8.81 -5.56 -22.45
C GLY A 382 9.20 -6.54 -23.54
N ARG A 383 9.44 -7.81 -23.16
CA ARG A 383 9.74 -8.91 -24.10
C ARG A 383 8.65 -9.10 -25.15
N ALA A 384 7.39 -9.05 -24.74
CA ALA A 384 6.24 -9.17 -25.65
C ALA A 384 6.18 -8.04 -26.70
N SER A 385 6.92 -6.94 -26.53
CA SER A 385 6.99 -5.84 -27.49
C SER A 385 8.10 -6.03 -28.54
N LEU A 386 8.80 -7.17 -28.54
CA LEU A 386 9.88 -7.46 -29.51
C LEU A 386 9.39 -7.39 -30.95
N GLU A 387 8.20 -7.93 -31.23
CA GLU A 387 7.59 -7.98 -32.56
C GLU A 387 6.71 -6.74 -32.88
N ALA A 388 6.68 -5.73 -31.99
CA ALA A 388 5.90 -4.53 -32.23
C ALA A 388 6.47 -3.74 -33.42
N ALA A 389 5.59 -3.28 -34.31
CA ALA A 389 5.97 -2.54 -35.51
C ALA A 389 6.47 -1.12 -35.17
N ALA A 390 7.43 -0.62 -35.96
CA ALA A 390 7.89 0.75 -35.83
C ALA A 390 6.72 1.75 -36.02
N PRO A 391 6.58 2.77 -35.15
CA PRO A 391 5.62 3.84 -35.38
C PRO A 391 5.97 4.63 -36.64
N LYS A 392 4.95 5.16 -37.30
CA LYS A 392 5.15 6.01 -38.47
C LYS A 392 5.63 7.40 -38.04
N PRO A 393 6.71 7.93 -38.64
CA PRO A 393 7.11 9.32 -38.48
C PRO A 393 6.00 10.31 -38.87
N LYS A 394 6.00 11.48 -38.23
CA LYS A 394 5.19 12.64 -38.64
C LYS A 394 5.73 13.24 -39.94
N GLU A 395 4.98 14.21 -40.47
CA GLU A 395 5.37 14.98 -41.65
C GLU A 395 6.75 15.61 -41.49
N LYS A 396 7.52 15.64 -42.59
CA LYS A 396 8.89 16.16 -42.59
C LYS A 396 8.92 17.63 -42.18
N THR A 397 9.75 17.96 -41.20
CA THR A 397 9.92 19.33 -40.68
C THR A 397 10.87 20.17 -41.54
N GLY A 398 11.70 19.52 -42.36
CA GLY A 398 12.79 20.14 -43.13
C GLY A 398 13.99 20.58 -42.28
N ARG A 399 14.02 20.21 -40.98
CA ARG A 399 15.10 20.51 -40.05
C ARG A 399 16.04 19.33 -39.90
N LYS A 400 17.33 19.63 -39.74
CA LYS A 400 18.40 18.63 -39.63
C LYS A 400 18.96 18.57 -38.21
N VAL A 401 19.11 17.38 -37.65
CA VAL A 401 19.67 17.20 -36.30
C VAL A 401 20.75 16.13 -36.32
N ALA A 402 21.90 16.44 -35.73
CA ALA A 402 22.96 15.44 -35.54
C ALA A 402 22.85 14.79 -34.16
N VAL A 403 23.10 13.50 -34.10
CA VAL A 403 23.25 12.74 -32.85
C VAL A 403 24.62 12.06 -32.85
N ILE A 404 25.45 12.33 -31.84
CA ILE A 404 26.81 11.78 -31.72
C ILE A 404 26.79 10.68 -30.66
N GLY A 405 26.96 9.43 -31.09
CA GLY A 405 26.94 8.22 -30.27
C GLY A 405 25.70 7.35 -30.53
N GLY A 406 25.92 6.12 -30.98
CA GLY A 406 24.92 5.09 -31.27
C GLY A 406 24.56 4.19 -30.08
N GLY A 407 24.81 4.65 -28.85
CA GLY A 407 24.38 3.98 -27.62
C GLY A 407 22.90 4.25 -27.26
N PRO A 408 22.40 3.73 -26.12
CA PRO A 408 20.98 3.78 -25.77
C PRO A 408 20.37 5.19 -25.74
N GLY A 409 21.12 6.17 -25.21
CA GLY A 409 20.67 7.57 -25.18
C GLY A 409 20.57 8.19 -26.57
N GLY A 410 21.58 7.97 -27.41
CA GLY A 410 21.60 8.47 -28.79
C GLY A 410 20.56 7.80 -29.66
N LEU A 411 20.41 6.48 -29.57
CA LEU A 411 19.32 5.74 -30.23
C LEU A 411 17.96 6.29 -29.80
N SER A 412 17.75 6.57 -28.51
CA SER A 412 16.49 7.16 -28.05
C SER A 412 16.28 8.57 -28.59
N ALA A 413 17.30 9.43 -28.61
CA ALA A 413 17.17 10.79 -29.14
C ALA A 413 16.88 10.77 -30.64
N ALA A 414 17.64 9.99 -31.41
CA ALA A 414 17.49 9.86 -32.85
C ALA A 414 16.11 9.30 -33.24
N TRP A 415 15.67 8.26 -32.53
CA TRP A 415 14.34 7.66 -32.71
C TRP A 415 13.22 8.70 -32.51
N GLN A 416 13.26 9.43 -31.40
CA GLN A 416 12.22 10.41 -31.06
C GLN A 416 12.22 11.60 -32.03
N LEU A 417 13.40 12.09 -32.43
CA LEU A 417 13.52 13.17 -33.40
C LEU A 417 13.05 12.76 -34.80
N ALA A 418 13.38 11.54 -35.23
CA ALA A 418 12.91 11.00 -36.50
C ALA A 418 11.38 10.83 -36.50
N LEU A 419 10.79 10.35 -35.40
CA LEU A 419 9.33 10.25 -35.26
C LEU A 419 8.63 11.61 -35.31
N GLU A 420 9.28 12.68 -34.86
CA GLU A 420 8.79 14.06 -34.98
C GLU A 420 8.99 14.66 -36.39
N GLY A 421 9.56 13.92 -37.34
CA GLY A 421 9.69 14.32 -38.74
C GLY A 421 11.01 15.04 -39.09
N HIS A 422 11.98 15.09 -38.18
CA HIS A 422 13.29 15.69 -38.47
C HIS A 422 14.18 14.76 -39.30
N ASP A 423 15.09 15.33 -40.08
CA ASP A 423 16.16 14.58 -40.74
C ASP A 423 17.32 14.40 -39.76
N VAL A 424 17.60 13.15 -39.39
CA VAL A 424 18.56 12.83 -38.32
C VAL A 424 19.78 12.11 -38.87
N ASP A 425 20.97 12.67 -38.62
CA ASP A 425 22.26 12.04 -38.88
C ASP A 425 22.86 11.52 -37.56
N LEU A 426 22.99 10.20 -37.42
CA LEU A 426 23.57 9.52 -36.26
C LEU A 426 25.02 9.12 -36.57
N TYR A 427 25.99 9.64 -35.81
CA TYR A 427 27.40 9.33 -35.94
C TYR A 427 27.85 8.37 -34.83
N GLU A 428 28.37 7.21 -35.19
CA GLU A 428 28.90 6.19 -34.29
C GLU A 428 30.37 5.92 -34.62
N VAL A 429 31.20 5.81 -33.58
CA VAL A 429 32.65 5.60 -33.74
C VAL A 429 32.97 4.14 -34.08
N GLU A 430 32.18 3.21 -33.57
CA GLU A 430 32.30 1.78 -33.85
C GLU A 430 31.57 1.37 -35.14
N GLU A 431 31.80 0.14 -35.61
CA GLU A 431 31.13 -0.44 -36.79
C GLU A 431 29.68 -0.87 -36.51
N LYS A 432 29.27 -0.94 -35.24
CA LYS A 432 27.95 -1.40 -34.83
C LYS A 432 27.29 -0.43 -33.85
N LEU A 433 25.97 -0.33 -33.94
CA LEU A 433 25.13 0.39 -32.97
C LEU A 433 24.92 -0.41 -31.69
N GLY A 434 24.44 0.26 -30.64
CA GLY A 434 24.10 -0.30 -29.34
C GLY A 434 25.01 0.16 -28.20
N GLY A 435 26.19 0.69 -28.52
CA GLY A 435 27.18 1.14 -27.53
C GLY A 435 27.49 0.03 -26.52
N LYS A 436 27.51 0.36 -25.21
CA LYS A 436 27.78 -0.63 -24.14
C LYS A 436 26.81 -1.82 -24.15
N LEU A 437 25.61 -1.72 -24.74
CA LEU A 437 24.70 -2.87 -24.90
C LEU A 437 25.29 -3.94 -25.82
N GLU A 438 25.88 -3.53 -26.95
CA GLU A 438 26.46 -4.45 -27.94
C GLU A 438 27.85 -4.92 -27.51
N PHE A 439 28.62 -4.02 -26.89
CA PHE A 439 30.04 -4.24 -26.65
C PHE A 439 30.36 -4.70 -25.23
N CYS A 440 29.59 -4.37 -24.19
CA CYS A 440 30.01 -4.63 -22.81
C CYS A 440 29.08 -5.52 -22.00
N ILE A 441 27.79 -5.61 -22.34
CA ILE A 441 26.86 -6.43 -21.55
C ILE A 441 27.07 -7.92 -21.88
N PRO A 442 27.19 -8.80 -20.87
CA PRO A 442 27.30 -10.25 -21.08
C PRO A 442 26.13 -10.84 -21.87
N ARG A 443 26.40 -11.79 -22.76
CA ARG A 443 25.38 -12.43 -23.62
C ARG A 443 24.36 -13.26 -22.86
N GLU A 444 24.72 -13.79 -21.68
CA GLU A 444 23.79 -14.48 -20.79
C GLU A 444 22.70 -13.53 -20.24
N ARG A 445 23.04 -12.24 -20.09
CA ARG A 445 22.10 -11.21 -19.64
C ARG A 445 21.29 -10.61 -20.78
N LEU A 446 21.94 -10.39 -21.92
CA LEU A 446 21.32 -9.80 -23.11
C LEU A 446 21.52 -10.72 -24.34
N PRO A 447 20.49 -11.50 -24.70
CA PRO A 447 20.49 -12.29 -25.93
C PRO A 447 20.68 -11.39 -27.17
N GLN A 448 21.58 -11.80 -28.05
CA GLN A 448 22.01 -10.97 -29.18
C GLN A 448 20.94 -10.81 -30.27
N ASP A 449 20.10 -11.82 -30.43
CA ASP A 449 18.95 -11.81 -31.33
C ASP A 449 17.91 -10.73 -30.94
N VAL A 450 17.69 -10.52 -29.64
CA VAL A 450 16.79 -9.48 -29.13
C VAL A 450 17.30 -8.09 -29.51
N LEU A 451 18.58 -7.79 -29.21
CA LEU A 451 19.18 -6.49 -29.56
C LEU A 451 19.17 -6.27 -31.08
N LYS A 452 19.59 -7.27 -31.85
CA LYS A 452 19.62 -7.17 -33.31
C LYS A 452 18.23 -6.86 -33.89
N SER A 453 17.19 -7.55 -33.43
CA SER A 453 15.81 -7.33 -33.90
C SER A 453 15.36 -5.88 -33.68
N GLU A 454 15.61 -5.31 -32.50
CA GLU A 454 15.21 -3.93 -32.21
C GLU A 454 16.07 -2.90 -32.95
N LEU A 455 17.35 -3.19 -33.21
CA LEU A 455 18.21 -2.35 -34.05
C LEU A 455 17.81 -2.39 -35.53
N GLU A 456 17.30 -3.51 -36.05
CA GLU A 456 16.72 -3.52 -37.40
C GLU A 456 15.45 -2.67 -37.46
N ARG A 457 14.56 -2.79 -36.47
CA ARG A 457 13.39 -1.91 -36.35
C ARG A 457 13.78 -0.43 -36.24
N PHE A 458 14.88 -0.12 -35.54
CA PHE A 458 15.41 1.24 -35.45
C PHE A 458 15.72 1.83 -36.84
N LYS A 459 16.31 1.04 -37.74
CA LYS A 459 16.65 1.49 -39.11
C LYS A 459 15.42 1.84 -39.95
N GLU A 460 14.26 1.27 -39.65
CA GLU A 460 13.00 1.58 -40.36
C GLU A 460 12.52 3.03 -40.17
N THR A 461 13.03 3.76 -39.18
CA THR A 461 12.66 5.17 -38.92
C THR A 461 13.22 6.16 -39.94
N GLY A 462 14.19 5.74 -40.76
CA GLY A 462 14.84 6.62 -41.74
C GLY A 462 15.93 7.54 -41.15
N VAL A 463 16.48 7.20 -39.98
CA VAL A 463 17.70 7.83 -39.45
C VAL A 463 18.88 7.49 -40.38
N ASN A 464 19.67 8.49 -40.75
CA ASN A 464 20.91 8.30 -41.53
C ASN A 464 22.02 7.88 -40.57
N ILE A 465 22.55 6.67 -40.74
CA ILE A 465 23.51 6.08 -39.80
C ILE A 465 24.91 6.10 -40.41
N HIS A 466 25.85 6.75 -39.72
CA HIS A 466 27.25 6.88 -40.09
C HIS A 466 28.13 6.16 -39.05
N THR A 467 28.50 4.90 -39.31
CA THR A 467 29.39 4.10 -38.44
C THR A 467 30.86 4.29 -38.79
N GLY A 468 31.77 3.91 -37.88
CA GLY A 468 33.22 4.08 -38.08
C GLY A 468 33.68 5.54 -38.06
N VAL A 469 32.84 6.48 -37.62
CA VAL A 469 33.11 7.91 -37.66
C VAL A 469 33.55 8.41 -36.28
N LYS A 470 34.87 8.54 -36.10
CA LYS A 470 35.43 9.23 -34.94
C LYS A 470 35.27 10.75 -35.11
N VAL A 471 34.46 11.36 -34.26
CA VAL A 471 34.25 12.82 -34.26
C VAL A 471 35.46 13.53 -33.63
N SER A 472 36.33 14.09 -34.48
CA SER A 472 37.39 15.03 -34.08
C SER A 472 36.83 16.44 -33.91
N LYS A 473 37.65 17.41 -33.47
CA LYS A 473 37.27 18.82 -33.41
C LYS A 473 36.81 19.35 -34.78
N ASP A 474 37.60 19.11 -35.83
CA ASP A 474 37.26 19.56 -37.19
C ASP A 474 35.97 18.91 -37.71
N LYS A 475 35.78 17.62 -37.40
CA LYS A 475 34.55 16.91 -37.78
C LYS A 475 33.35 17.41 -36.97
N PHE A 476 33.53 17.74 -35.70
CA PHE A 476 32.49 18.34 -34.88
C PHE A 476 32.09 19.71 -35.45
N ASP A 477 33.04 20.54 -35.85
CA ASP A 477 32.76 21.85 -36.46
C ASP A 477 31.97 21.72 -37.78
N GLU A 478 32.27 20.70 -38.59
CA GLU A 478 31.50 20.36 -39.79
C GLU A 478 30.05 19.98 -39.42
N ILE A 479 29.89 19.05 -38.47
CA ILE A 479 28.58 18.61 -37.98
C ILE A 479 27.79 19.79 -37.42
N TYR A 480 28.41 20.62 -36.59
CA TYR A 480 27.78 21.78 -35.97
C TYR A 480 27.27 22.77 -37.02
N ARG A 481 28.00 23.01 -38.12
CA ARG A 481 27.56 23.92 -39.19
C ARG A 481 26.46 23.33 -40.06
N ALA A 482 26.47 22.02 -40.28
CA ALA A 482 25.55 21.33 -41.20
C ALA A 482 24.14 21.06 -40.64
N HIS A 483 23.96 21.09 -39.32
CA HIS A 483 22.70 20.73 -38.66
C HIS A 483 22.09 21.94 -37.94
N ASP A 484 20.80 21.91 -37.63
CA ASP A 484 20.12 22.94 -36.83
C ASP A 484 20.31 22.73 -35.32
N ALA A 485 20.57 21.49 -34.87
CA ALA A 485 20.87 21.13 -33.48
C ALA A 485 21.81 19.91 -33.42
N VAL A 486 22.53 19.74 -32.31
CA VAL A 486 23.43 18.61 -32.06
C VAL A 486 23.15 17.99 -30.70
N VAL A 487 22.93 16.67 -30.65
CA VAL A 487 22.78 15.90 -29.41
C VAL A 487 24.03 15.03 -29.20
N VAL A 488 24.79 15.33 -28.15
CA VAL A 488 25.99 14.62 -27.72
C VAL A 488 25.59 13.50 -26.76
N ALA A 489 25.64 12.26 -27.26
CA ALA A 489 25.35 11.03 -26.53
C ALA A 489 26.56 10.09 -26.53
N CYS A 490 27.77 10.67 -26.49
CA CYS A 490 29.03 9.96 -26.67
C CYS A 490 29.41 9.01 -25.53
N GLY A 491 28.64 9.00 -24.42
CA GLY A 491 28.87 8.12 -23.28
C GLY A 491 30.20 8.36 -22.53
N ALA A 492 30.45 7.49 -21.54
CA ALA A 492 31.70 7.45 -20.80
C ALA A 492 32.57 6.29 -21.30
N HIS A 493 33.63 6.60 -22.05
CA HIS A 493 34.52 5.63 -22.69
C HIS A 493 35.99 5.77 -22.29
N ARG A 494 36.34 6.69 -21.38
CA ARG A 494 37.69 6.82 -20.83
C ARG A 494 37.73 6.10 -19.48
N PRO A 495 38.31 4.88 -19.39
CA PRO A 495 38.35 4.15 -18.13
C PRO A 495 39.20 4.88 -17.10
N ARG A 496 38.73 4.93 -15.86
CA ARG A 496 39.54 5.46 -14.75
C ARG A 496 40.60 4.42 -14.37
N ARG A 497 41.83 4.89 -14.19
CA ARG A 497 42.95 4.08 -13.69
C ARG A 497 43.28 4.46 -12.26
N LEU A 498 43.77 3.48 -11.50
CA LEU A 498 44.33 3.73 -10.17
C LEU A 498 45.65 4.49 -10.31
N ASN A 499 45.92 5.39 -9.36
CA ASN A 499 47.22 6.03 -9.24
C ASN A 499 48.12 5.24 -8.29
N VAL A 500 48.49 4.03 -8.70
CA VAL A 500 49.33 3.11 -7.93
C VAL A 500 50.39 2.46 -8.84
N PRO A 501 51.54 2.05 -8.31
CA PRO A 501 52.53 1.32 -9.09
C PRO A 501 51.94 0.03 -9.69
N GLY A 502 52.19 -0.20 -10.98
CA GLY A 502 51.70 -1.37 -11.73
C GLY A 502 50.28 -1.23 -12.28
N ALA A 503 49.64 -0.05 -12.17
CA ALA A 503 48.30 0.18 -12.73
C ALA A 503 48.25 0.12 -14.27
N GLU A 504 49.38 0.34 -14.93
CA GLU A 504 49.60 0.17 -16.37
C GLU A 504 49.48 -1.28 -16.84
N ASP A 505 49.79 -2.23 -15.96
CA ASP A 505 49.71 -3.67 -16.22
C ASP A 505 48.30 -4.26 -15.97
N MET A 506 47.38 -3.45 -15.44
CA MET A 506 46.00 -3.85 -15.19
C MET A 506 45.13 -3.63 -16.42
N ALA A 507 44.28 -4.62 -16.72
CA ALA A 507 43.23 -4.49 -17.72
C ALA A 507 42.10 -3.61 -17.21
N THR A 508 41.37 -2.95 -18.10
CA THR A 508 40.15 -2.20 -17.73
C THR A 508 38.93 -3.09 -17.94
N ALA A 509 37.88 -2.90 -17.13
CA ALA A 509 36.64 -3.64 -17.29
C ALA A 509 35.99 -3.41 -18.66
N TYR A 510 36.08 -2.19 -19.19
CA TYR A 510 35.58 -1.85 -20.52
C TYR A 510 36.27 -2.68 -21.60
N ASP A 511 37.61 -2.67 -21.63
CA ASP A 511 38.39 -3.42 -22.63
C ASP A 511 38.15 -4.93 -22.50
N PHE A 512 38.16 -5.46 -21.27
CA PHE A 512 37.94 -6.87 -20.99
C PHE A 512 36.58 -7.37 -21.53
N LEU A 513 35.49 -6.67 -21.20
CA LEU A 513 34.15 -7.05 -21.65
C LEU A 513 33.97 -6.84 -23.16
N ARG A 514 34.56 -5.77 -23.71
CA ARG A 514 34.54 -5.50 -25.15
C ARG A 514 35.21 -6.62 -25.92
N ASP A 515 36.43 -6.99 -25.54
CA ASP A 515 37.22 -7.99 -26.25
C ASP A 515 36.49 -9.33 -26.32
N ILE A 516 35.80 -9.73 -25.24
CA ILE A 516 34.95 -10.94 -25.23
C ILE A 516 33.82 -10.81 -26.25
N ASN A 517 33.06 -9.71 -26.22
CA ASN A 517 31.91 -9.49 -27.08
C ASN A 517 32.27 -9.25 -28.55
N THR A 518 33.50 -8.84 -28.86
CA THR A 518 34.04 -8.72 -30.22
C THR A 518 34.70 -10.00 -30.74
N GLY A 519 34.68 -11.08 -29.96
CA GLY A 519 35.16 -12.40 -30.39
C GLY A 519 36.65 -12.66 -30.11
N THR A 520 37.26 -11.90 -29.21
CA THR A 520 38.64 -12.06 -28.75
C THR A 520 38.69 -12.30 -27.23
N PRO A 521 37.99 -13.32 -26.69
CA PRO A 521 37.98 -13.58 -25.25
C PRO A 521 39.39 -13.99 -24.74
N PRO A 522 39.78 -13.57 -23.52
CA PRO A 522 41.05 -13.98 -22.93
C PRO A 522 41.02 -15.46 -22.51
N ASP A 523 42.14 -16.18 -22.66
CA ASP A 523 42.29 -17.52 -22.09
C ASP A 523 42.67 -17.44 -20.61
N LEU A 524 41.68 -17.71 -19.74
CA LEU A 524 41.82 -17.68 -18.30
C LEU A 524 41.88 -19.07 -17.68
N LYS A 525 42.05 -20.14 -18.47
CA LYS A 525 42.04 -21.51 -17.97
C LYS A 525 43.05 -21.71 -16.83
N GLY A 526 42.53 -22.02 -15.65
CA GLY A 526 43.35 -22.27 -14.46
C GLY A 526 43.93 -21.03 -13.79
N ARG A 527 43.58 -19.81 -14.25
CA ARG A 527 44.11 -18.54 -13.75
C ARG A 527 43.29 -17.97 -12.59
N ARG A 528 43.94 -17.19 -11.74
CA ARG A 528 43.33 -16.38 -10.68
C ARG A 528 43.14 -14.94 -11.16
N VAL A 529 41.92 -14.44 -11.02
CA VAL A 529 41.54 -13.09 -11.45
C VAL A 529 41.18 -12.25 -10.23
N VAL A 530 41.79 -11.07 -10.11
CA VAL A 530 41.42 -10.08 -9.10
C VAL A 530 40.76 -8.88 -9.79
N ILE A 531 39.56 -8.52 -9.33
CA ILE A 531 38.78 -7.40 -9.86
C ILE A 531 38.80 -6.27 -8.84
N ILE A 532 39.27 -5.09 -9.24
CA ILE A 532 39.26 -3.90 -8.37
C ILE A 532 38.00 -3.09 -8.66
N GLY A 533 37.03 -3.17 -7.76
CA GLY A 533 35.69 -2.59 -7.85
C GLY A 533 34.60 -3.66 -7.88
N ALA A 534 33.67 -3.63 -6.92
CA ALA A 534 32.56 -4.59 -6.78
C ALA A 534 31.18 -3.95 -7.04
N GLY A 535 31.07 -3.20 -8.15
CA GLY A 535 29.79 -2.74 -8.71
C GLY A 535 29.23 -3.72 -9.75
N ASN A 536 28.08 -3.42 -10.38
CA ASN A 536 27.47 -4.30 -11.39
C ASN A 536 28.43 -4.67 -12.53
N VAL A 537 29.19 -3.71 -13.05
CA VAL A 537 30.22 -3.96 -14.08
C VAL A 537 31.31 -4.92 -13.58
N GLY A 538 31.74 -4.79 -12.31
CA GLY A 538 32.72 -5.69 -11.71
C GLY A 538 32.18 -7.11 -11.57
N MET A 539 30.88 -7.27 -11.31
CA MET A 539 30.25 -8.59 -11.27
C MET A 539 30.06 -9.19 -12.66
N ASP A 540 29.76 -8.38 -13.69
CA ASP A 540 29.76 -8.84 -15.09
C ASP A 540 31.15 -9.33 -15.50
N VAL A 541 32.23 -8.60 -15.15
CA VAL A 541 33.62 -9.06 -15.35
C VAL A 541 33.87 -10.37 -14.61
N ALA A 542 33.34 -10.52 -13.38
CA ALA A 542 33.54 -11.74 -12.60
C ALA A 542 32.89 -12.97 -13.27
N ALA A 543 31.64 -12.83 -13.71
CA ALA A 543 30.93 -13.88 -14.42
C ALA A 543 31.65 -14.26 -15.72
N GLU A 544 32.02 -13.28 -16.54
CA GLU A 544 32.71 -13.53 -17.79
C GLU A 544 34.13 -14.10 -17.61
N ALA A 545 34.82 -13.74 -16.53
CA ALA A 545 36.11 -14.35 -16.18
C ALA A 545 35.96 -15.86 -15.90
N PHE A 546 34.91 -16.27 -15.18
CA PHE A 546 34.61 -17.69 -14.99
C PHE A 546 34.23 -18.38 -16.30
N HIS A 547 33.41 -17.74 -17.16
CA HIS A 547 33.09 -18.28 -18.49
C HIS A 547 34.32 -18.45 -19.38
N CYS A 548 35.35 -17.61 -19.20
CA CYS A 548 36.65 -17.73 -19.86
C CYS A 548 37.59 -18.76 -19.20
N GLY A 549 37.15 -19.49 -18.17
CA GLY A 549 37.88 -20.60 -17.55
C GLY A 549 38.71 -20.27 -16.31
N ALA A 550 38.53 -19.09 -15.70
CA ALA A 550 39.20 -18.72 -14.47
C ALA A 550 38.96 -19.76 -13.36
N ALA A 551 40.02 -20.13 -12.63
CA ALA A 551 39.93 -21.06 -11.51
C ALA A 551 39.40 -20.37 -10.24
N GLU A 552 39.82 -19.12 -10.02
CA GLU A 552 39.37 -18.32 -8.89
C GLU A 552 39.16 -16.87 -9.33
N VAL A 553 38.06 -16.26 -8.88
CA VAL A 553 37.77 -14.85 -9.11
C VAL A 553 37.49 -14.18 -7.77
N THR A 554 38.24 -13.12 -7.47
CA THR A 554 38.04 -12.32 -6.25
C THR A 554 37.81 -10.85 -6.63
N ALA A 555 36.65 -10.31 -6.28
CA ALA A 555 36.38 -8.88 -6.38
C ALA A 555 36.72 -8.17 -5.06
N VAL A 556 37.41 -7.05 -5.15
CA VAL A 556 37.80 -6.23 -4.00
C VAL A 556 37.22 -4.83 -4.12
N ASP A 557 36.78 -4.25 -3.01
CA ASP A 557 36.24 -2.89 -2.99
C ASP A 557 36.64 -2.13 -1.72
N VAL A 558 36.78 -0.82 -1.83
CA VAL A 558 37.09 0.07 -0.69
C VAL A 558 35.90 0.24 0.25
N ARG A 559 34.68 -0.04 -0.22
CA ARG A 559 33.43 0.10 0.52
C ARG A 559 32.58 -1.17 0.37
N LYS A 560 31.45 -1.21 1.09
CA LYS A 560 30.45 -2.25 0.89
C LYS A 560 30.07 -2.31 -0.61
N PRO A 561 30.04 -3.50 -1.23
CA PRO A 561 29.76 -3.66 -2.66
C PRO A 561 28.49 -2.93 -3.08
N ALA A 562 28.59 -2.20 -4.19
CA ALA A 562 27.48 -1.48 -4.79
C ALA A 562 26.66 -2.36 -5.75
N ALA A 563 27.14 -3.57 -6.06
CA ALA A 563 26.46 -4.51 -6.93
C ALA A 563 25.14 -5.01 -6.32
N PHE A 564 24.15 -5.25 -7.17
CA PHE A 564 22.83 -5.78 -6.78
C PHE A 564 22.19 -6.54 -7.94
N GLY A 565 21.12 -7.28 -7.65
CA GLY A 565 20.32 -7.97 -8.66
C GLY A 565 21.08 -9.10 -9.34
N LYS A 566 20.71 -9.36 -10.61
CA LYS A 566 21.20 -10.51 -11.38
C LYS A 566 22.70 -10.55 -11.53
N GLU A 567 23.34 -9.39 -11.68
CA GLU A 567 24.80 -9.29 -11.80
C GLU A 567 25.50 -9.92 -10.61
N LEU A 568 25.06 -9.57 -9.39
CA LEU A 568 25.60 -10.12 -8.15
C LEU A 568 25.24 -11.60 -8.01
N GLU A 569 23.98 -11.97 -8.27
CA GLU A 569 23.50 -13.36 -8.16
C GLU A 569 24.28 -14.32 -9.07
N ILE A 570 24.53 -13.93 -10.33
CA ILE A 570 25.31 -14.74 -11.28
C ILE A 570 26.75 -14.88 -10.76
N ALA A 571 27.41 -13.77 -10.42
CA ALA A 571 28.79 -13.79 -9.96
C ALA A 571 28.97 -14.65 -8.69
N GLU A 572 28.05 -14.55 -7.72
CA GLU A 572 28.06 -15.38 -6.52
C GLU A 572 27.80 -16.85 -6.82
N SER A 573 26.85 -17.16 -7.72
CA SER A 573 26.55 -18.54 -8.11
C SER A 573 27.72 -19.26 -8.78
N LEU A 574 28.59 -18.50 -9.47
CA LEU A 574 29.84 -18.99 -10.08
C LEU A 574 31.00 -19.07 -9.08
N GLY A 575 30.83 -18.58 -7.85
CA GLY A 575 31.82 -18.68 -6.77
C GLY A 575 32.71 -17.44 -6.58
N THR A 576 32.30 -16.26 -7.06
CA THR A 576 33.06 -15.01 -6.86
C THR A 576 33.20 -14.69 -5.39
N LYS A 577 34.44 -14.52 -4.91
CA LYS A 577 34.71 -14.04 -3.54
C LYS A 577 34.71 -12.51 -3.54
N ILE A 578 33.99 -11.88 -2.61
CA ILE A 578 33.96 -10.41 -2.49
C ILE A 578 34.60 -9.98 -1.17
N LEU A 579 35.65 -9.17 -1.24
CA LEU A 579 36.40 -8.68 -0.07
C LEU A 579 36.35 -7.16 0.04
N TRP A 580 35.97 -6.67 1.22
CA TRP A 580 35.94 -5.24 1.53
C TRP A 580 36.05 -5.02 3.05
N PRO A 581 36.56 -3.87 3.52
CA PRO A 581 37.23 -2.83 2.72
C PRO A 581 38.64 -3.28 2.31
N LYS A 582 39.01 -3.03 1.05
CA LYS A 582 40.35 -3.31 0.50
C LYS A 582 40.81 -2.14 -0.35
N PHE A 583 41.96 -1.55 0.02
CA PHE A 583 42.61 -0.45 -0.69
C PHE A 583 43.87 -0.97 -1.36
N THR A 584 43.93 -0.89 -2.69
CA THR A 584 45.08 -1.35 -3.47
C THR A 584 46.27 -0.42 -3.28
N GLU A 585 47.43 -0.98 -2.90
CA GLU A 585 48.69 -0.25 -2.75
C GLU A 585 49.53 -0.31 -4.03
N LYS A 586 49.68 -1.51 -4.61
CA LYS A 586 50.43 -1.75 -5.86
C LYS A 586 50.06 -3.10 -6.46
N TYR A 587 50.35 -3.27 -7.75
CA TYR A 587 50.34 -4.57 -8.43
C TYR A 587 51.73 -4.87 -8.97
N VAL A 588 52.22 -6.08 -8.74
CA VAL A 588 53.51 -6.54 -9.25
C VAL A 588 53.27 -7.74 -10.16
N LYS A 589 53.18 -7.48 -11.47
CA LYS A 589 52.89 -8.51 -12.48
C LYS A 589 53.90 -9.66 -12.49
N GLY A 590 55.18 -9.36 -12.28
CA GLY A 590 56.24 -10.38 -12.20
C GLY A 590 56.10 -11.33 -11.01
N GLU A 591 55.47 -10.88 -9.93
CA GLU A 591 55.15 -11.71 -8.76
C GLU A 591 53.74 -12.32 -8.83
N GLY A 592 52.93 -11.91 -9.82
CA GLY A 592 51.52 -12.30 -9.94
C GLY A 592 50.72 -11.94 -8.70
N ARG A 593 50.89 -10.73 -8.14
CA ARG A 593 50.34 -10.40 -6.81
C ARG A 593 49.88 -8.95 -6.67
N VAL A 594 48.70 -8.76 -6.08
CA VAL A 594 48.15 -7.45 -5.68
C VAL A 594 48.37 -7.26 -4.18
N TYR A 595 48.93 -6.10 -3.81
CA TYR A 595 49.16 -5.73 -2.41
C TYR A 595 48.14 -4.69 -1.95
N PHE A 596 47.71 -4.81 -0.71
CA PHE A 596 46.76 -3.90 -0.07
C PHE A 596 47.43 -3.14 1.07
N THR A 597 46.93 -1.94 1.34
CA THR A 597 47.49 -1.04 2.37
C THR A 597 47.37 -1.58 3.80
N ASP A 598 46.57 -2.64 4.03
CA ASP A 598 46.43 -3.32 5.32
C ASP A 598 47.51 -4.41 5.55
N GLY A 599 48.49 -4.51 4.65
CA GLY A 599 49.57 -5.48 4.69
C GLY A 599 49.20 -6.85 4.12
N THR A 600 47.96 -7.06 3.69
CA THR A 600 47.55 -8.31 3.02
C THR A 600 47.85 -8.29 1.52
N SER A 601 47.83 -9.47 0.89
CA SER A 601 48.02 -9.59 -0.55
C SER A 601 47.19 -10.72 -1.14
N LEU A 602 46.93 -10.67 -2.44
CA LEU A 602 46.24 -11.72 -3.21
C LEU A 602 47.06 -12.10 -4.44
N GLU A 603 47.12 -13.39 -4.74
CA GLU A 603 47.66 -13.88 -6.01
C GLU A 603 46.69 -13.57 -7.15
N ALA A 604 47.22 -13.02 -8.25
CA ALA A 604 46.46 -12.58 -9.40
C ALA A 604 47.29 -12.73 -10.68
N ASP A 605 46.87 -13.63 -11.56
CA ASP A 605 47.44 -13.79 -12.89
C ASP A 605 46.88 -12.75 -13.87
N LEU A 606 45.69 -12.20 -13.55
CA LEU A 606 45.08 -11.06 -14.23
C LEU A 606 44.44 -10.13 -13.19
N VAL A 607 44.63 -8.82 -13.36
CA VAL A 607 43.94 -7.79 -12.58
C VAL A 607 43.07 -6.95 -13.50
N VAL A 608 41.78 -6.83 -13.20
CA VAL A 608 40.83 -6.02 -13.96
C VAL A 608 40.31 -4.88 -13.10
N VAL A 609 40.40 -3.65 -13.60
CA VAL A 609 39.96 -2.44 -12.89
C VAL A 609 38.56 -2.03 -13.36
N SER A 610 37.63 -1.95 -12.42
CA SER A 610 36.21 -1.61 -12.62
C SER A 610 35.78 -0.44 -11.71
N ILE A 611 36.53 0.65 -11.70
CA ILE A 611 36.28 1.83 -10.83
C ILE A 611 35.56 3.00 -11.55
N GLY A 612 34.94 2.70 -12.69
CA GLY A 612 34.12 3.62 -13.48
C GLY A 612 34.84 4.29 -14.65
N ASP A 613 34.06 4.89 -15.53
CA ASP A 613 34.51 5.56 -16.75
C ASP A 613 34.21 7.07 -16.68
N SER A 614 34.89 7.84 -17.52
CA SER A 614 34.63 9.27 -17.73
C SER A 614 34.39 9.53 -19.23
N PRO A 615 33.66 10.60 -19.60
CA PRO A 615 33.41 10.92 -21.00
C PRO A 615 34.66 11.47 -21.69
N VAL A 616 34.72 11.28 -23.01
CA VAL A 616 35.74 11.87 -23.87
C VAL A 616 35.12 13.12 -24.49
N THR A 617 35.53 14.30 -24.03
CA THR A 617 34.94 15.58 -24.42
C THR A 617 35.86 16.49 -25.23
N ASP A 618 37.07 16.00 -25.56
CA ASP A 618 38.12 16.78 -26.22
C ASP A 618 37.72 17.34 -27.61
N PHE A 619 36.68 16.79 -28.23
CA PHE A 619 36.16 17.23 -29.53
C PHE A 619 35.17 18.39 -29.44
N LEU A 620 34.67 18.72 -28.24
CA LEU A 620 33.67 19.75 -28.03
C LEU A 620 34.26 21.16 -28.15
N PRO A 621 33.45 22.15 -28.58
CA PRO A 621 33.89 23.54 -28.66
C PRO A 621 33.99 24.15 -27.25
N PRO A 622 34.77 25.23 -27.07
CA PRO A 622 34.89 25.92 -25.79
C PRO A 622 33.57 26.50 -25.24
N THR A 623 32.54 26.63 -26.08
CA THR A 623 31.20 27.08 -25.68
C THR A 623 30.45 26.06 -24.83
N VAL A 624 30.88 24.79 -24.82
CA VAL A 624 30.28 23.72 -24.01
C VAL A 624 31.11 23.53 -22.73
N HIS A 625 30.51 23.85 -21.58
CA HIS A 625 31.16 23.72 -20.30
C HIS A 625 31.24 22.27 -19.85
N THR A 626 32.38 21.92 -19.24
CA THR A 626 32.59 20.62 -18.60
C THR A 626 33.08 20.82 -17.17
N ASP A 627 32.72 19.88 -16.29
CA ASP A 627 33.22 19.88 -14.91
C ASP A 627 34.70 19.45 -14.84
N LYS A 628 35.30 19.53 -13.65
CA LYS A 628 36.70 19.12 -13.42
C LYS A 628 37.02 17.66 -13.76
N ASN A 629 36.01 16.80 -13.90
CA ASN A 629 36.15 15.39 -14.25
C ASN A 629 35.81 15.12 -15.73
N GLY A 630 35.53 16.16 -16.50
CA GLY A 630 35.19 16.11 -17.91
C GLY A 630 33.71 15.87 -18.22
N TRP A 631 32.82 15.81 -17.21
CA TRP A 631 31.37 15.64 -17.43
C TRP A 631 30.79 16.88 -18.10
N ILE A 632 29.96 16.69 -19.12
CA ILE A 632 29.30 17.81 -19.80
C ILE A 632 28.22 18.38 -18.88
N GLU A 633 28.27 19.68 -18.62
CA GLU A 633 27.25 20.38 -17.85
C GLU A 633 26.01 20.60 -18.72
N ALA A 634 24.88 20.03 -18.28
CA ALA A 634 23.60 20.14 -18.97
C ALA A 634 22.43 20.19 -17.98
N ASP A 635 21.34 20.86 -18.37
CA ASP A 635 20.11 20.91 -17.59
C ASP A 635 19.31 19.59 -17.66
N GLU A 636 18.12 19.52 -17.03
CA GLU A 636 17.29 18.31 -17.04
C GLU A 636 16.78 17.90 -18.43
N ALA A 637 16.67 18.85 -19.36
CA ALA A 637 16.33 18.60 -20.75
C ALA A 637 17.55 18.21 -21.58
N GLY A 638 18.75 18.30 -21.02
CA GLY A 638 20.03 18.04 -21.67
C GLY A 638 20.62 19.26 -22.36
N HIS A 639 20.08 20.47 -22.17
CA HIS A 639 20.61 21.68 -22.80
C HIS A 639 21.93 22.09 -22.16
N THR A 640 22.96 22.33 -22.97
CA THR A 640 24.28 22.76 -22.50
C THR A 640 24.41 24.28 -22.45
N SER A 641 25.59 24.80 -22.13
CA SER A 641 25.92 26.23 -22.23
C SER A 641 25.91 26.77 -23.68
N ASP A 642 25.96 25.90 -24.69
CA ASP A 642 25.77 26.28 -26.09
C ASP A 642 24.30 26.06 -26.51
N PRO A 643 23.63 27.07 -27.11
CA PRO A 643 22.20 27.03 -27.41
C PRO A 643 21.80 25.96 -28.43
N LYS A 644 22.77 25.43 -29.19
CA LYS A 644 22.56 24.43 -30.23
C LYS A 644 22.88 23.01 -29.80
N ILE A 645 23.58 22.86 -28.66
CA ILE A 645 24.14 21.59 -28.22
C ILE A 645 23.40 21.07 -26.99
N TYR A 646 22.99 19.82 -27.09
CA TYR A 646 22.41 19.05 -26.01
C TYR A 646 23.36 17.91 -25.63
N ALA A 647 23.40 17.51 -24.37
CA ALA A 647 24.19 16.38 -23.89
C ALA A 647 23.34 15.46 -23.01
N ILE A 648 23.49 14.15 -23.20
CA ILE A 648 22.65 13.13 -22.54
C ILE A 648 23.43 11.86 -22.18
N GLY A 649 22.82 11.02 -21.36
CA GLY A 649 23.35 9.72 -20.95
C GLY A 649 24.64 9.86 -20.14
N ASP A 650 25.48 8.83 -20.25
CA ASP A 650 26.79 8.76 -19.62
C ASP A 650 27.79 9.82 -20.15
N ALA A 651 27.39 10.76 -21.00
CA ALA A 651 28.21 11.95 -21.28
C ALA A 651 28.09 13.03 -20.19
N THR A 652 26.95 13.04 -19.47
CA THR A 652 26.62 14.03 -18.43
C THR A 652 26.84 13.50 -17.01
N ARG A 653 26.51 12.21 -16.79
CA ARG A 653 26.73 11.48 -15.54
C ARG A 653 26.46 9.99 -15.75
N LEU A 654 27.11 9.12 -14.98
CA LEU A 654 26.80 7.69 -14.99
C LEU A 654 25.38 7.41 -14.47
N GLY A 655 24.70 6.43 -15.06
CA GLY A 655 23.40 5.97 -14.59
C GLY A 655 22.95 4.64 -15.22
N LEU A 656 21.69 4.27 -14.95
CA LEU A 656 21.06 3.12 -15.62
C LEU A 656 20.80 3.40 -17.11
N VAL A 657 20.75 2.36 -17.93
CA VAL A 657 20.39 2.44 -19.35
C VAL A 657 19.05 3.17 -19.57
N THR A 658 18.06 2.94 -18.70
CA THR A 658 16.76 3.62 -18.78
C THR A 658 16.84 5.13 -18.51
N HIS A 659 17.83 5.60 -17.74
CA HIS A 659 18.09 7.04 -17.58
C HIS A 659 18.60 7.64 -18.89
N ALA A 660 19.53 6.97 -19.58
CA ALA A 660 20.05 7.44 -20.86
C ALA A 660 18.93 7.54 -21.91
N ILE A 661 18.06 6.54 -21.99
CA ILE A 661 16.86 6.57 -22.87
C ILE A 661 15.92 7.70 -22.47
N GLY A 662 15.60 7.84 -21.18
CA GLY A 662 14.74 8.92 -20.68
C GLY A 662 15.28 10.31 -20.99
N GLN A 663 16.59 10.52 -20.82
CA GLN A 663 17.28 11.77 -21.17
C GLN A 663 17.24 12.01 -22.68
N GLY A 664 17.49 10.99 -23.51
CA GLY A 664 17.39 11.11 -24.97
C GLY A 664 16.01 11.54 -25.44
N ARG A 665 14.95 10.99 -24.82
CA ARG A 665 13.56 11.43 -25.08
C ARG A 665 13.33 12.89 -24.68
N LYS A 666 13.77 13.31 -23.50
CA LYS A 666 13.61 14.69 -23.03
C LYS A 666 14.36 15.69 -23.92
N ALA A 667 15.59 15.37 -24.31
CA ALA A 667 16.40 16.18 -25.22
C ALA A 667 15.76 16.28 -26.60
N ALA A 668 15.26 15.17 -27.15
CA ALA A 668 14.53 15.20 -28.42
C ALA A 668 13.29 16.10 -28.37
N MET A 669 12.52 16.07 -27.27
CA MET A 669 11.38 16.97 -27.07
C MET A 669 11.81 18.44 -26.99
N ALA A 670 12.91 18.75 -26.30
CA ALA A 670 13.44 20.10 -26.18
C ALA A 670 13.97 20.63 -27.52
N VAL A 671 14.74 19.82 -28.25
CA VAL A 671 15.20 20.11 -29.61
C VAL A 671 14.02 20.33 -30.55
N HIS A 672 13.01 19.44 -30.54
CA HIS A 672 11.82 19.63 -31.38
C HIS A 672 11.07 20.93 -31.04
N ALA A 673 10.93 21.27 -29.76
CA ALA A 673 10.31 22.53 -29.34
C ALA A 673 11.10 23.75 -29.86
N LEU A 674 12.42 23.76 -29.66
CA LEU A 674 13.33 24.80 -30.16
C LEU A 674 13.18 24.99 -31.68
N LEU A 675 13.28 23.90 -32.45
CA LEU A 675 13.23 23.93 -33.92
C LEU A 675 11.85 24.26 -34.49
N SER A 676 10.79 24.04 -33.70
CA SER A 676 9.41 24.39 -34.03
C SER A 676 9.02 25.81 -33.58
N GLY A 677 9.95 26.57 -32.99
CA GLY A 677 9.68 27.92 -32.47
C GLY A 677 8.74 27.93 -31.25
N ARG A 678 8.73 26.85 -30.46
CA ARG A 678 7.91 26.70 -29.24
C ARG A 678 8.80 26.65 -28.01
N SER A 679 8.29 27.11 -26.88
CA SER A 679 8.96 26.91 -25.59
C SER A 679 8.88 25.43 -25.20
N TYR A 680 10.01 24.88 -24.75
CA TYR A 680 10.01 23.57 -24.10
C TYR A 680 9.22 23.66 -22.79
N TYR A 681 8.24 22.77 -22.63
CA TYR A 681 7.42 22.70 -21.43
C TYR A 681 7.25 21.24 -21.00
N MET A 682 7.63 20.96 -19.77
CA MET A 682 7.31 19.71 -19.08
C MET A 682 6.36 20.02 -17.93
N PRO A 683 5.17 19.40 -17.88
CA PRO A 683 4.28 19.54 -16.73
C PRO A 683 4.99 19.12 -15.44
N ALA A 684 4.68 19.82 -14.35
CA ALA A 684 5.17 19.43 -13.03
C ALA A 684 4.79 17.97 -12.74
N PRO A 685 5.71 17.15 -12.19
CA PRO A 685 5.42 15.75 -11.91
C PRO A 685 4.31 15.65 -10.86
N LYS A 686 3.30 14.81 -11.14
CA LYS A 686 2.23 14.51 -10.18
C LYS A 686 2.83 13.78 -8.97
N PRO A 687 2.35 14.06 -7.74
CA PRO A 687 2.75 13.28 -6.58
C PRO A 687 2.36 11.81 -6.75
N VAL A 688 3.17 10.90 -6.23
CA VAL A 688 2.85 9.47 -6.22
C VAL A 688 1.64 9.21 -5.34
N ILE A 689 0.72 8.36 -5.78
CA ILE A 689 -0.42 7.97 -4.94
C ILE A 689 0.05 7.21 -3.68
N PRO A 690 -0.37 7.64 -2.48
CA PRO A 690 -0.15 6.87 -1.26
C PRO A 690 -0.72 5.45 -1.36
N TYR A 691 0.06 4.46 -0.92
CA TYR A 691 -0.31 3.05 -1.07
C TYR A 691 -1.60 2.66 -0.34
N ASP A 692 -1.93 3.33 0.77
CA ASP A 692 -3.14 3.13 1.59
C ASP A 692 -4.44 3.62 0.93
N LYS A 693 -4.33 4.47 -0.11
CA LYS A 693 -5.47 4.86 -0.95
C LYS A 693 -5.92 3.73 -1.88
N ILE A 694 -5.05 2.76 -2.17
CA ILE A 694 -5.39 1.60 -3.01
C ILE A 694 -5.99 0.50 -2.13
N LYS A 695 -7.20 0.03 -2.47
CA LYS A 695 -7.89 -1.00 -1.68
C LYS A 695 -7.54 -2.38 -2.21
N THR A 696 -6.64 -3.05 -1.50
CA THR A 696 -6.12 -4.38 -1.89
C THR A 696 -7.16 -5.49 -1.85
N ALA A 697 -8.22 -5.33 -1.04
CA ALA A 697 -9.29 -6.32 -0.87
C ALA A 697 -10.09 -6.65 -2.14
N TYR A 698 -9.98 -5.84 -3.21
CA TYR A 698 -10.67 -6.07 -4.49
C TYR A 698 -9.85 -6.90 -5.49
N TYR A 699 -8.65 -7.35 -5.12
CA TYR A 699 -7.73 -8.00 -6.04
C TYR A 699 -7.34 -9.38 -5.53
N ASP A 700 -7.60 -10.39 -6.35
CA ASP A 700 -7.21 -11.78 -6.06
C ASP A 700 -5.69 -11.95 -6.01
N VAL A 701 -5.23 -12.85 -5.14
CA VAL A 701 -3.82 -13.23 -5.00
C VAL A 701 -3.43 -14.16 -6.15
N CYS A 702 -2.40 -13.76 -6.90
CA CYS A 702 -1.80 -14.58 -7.94
C CYS A 702 -0.97 -15.71 -7.31
N ARG A 703 -1.16 -16.94 -7.79
CA ARG A 703 -0.50 -18.15 -7.28
C ARG A 703 0.58 -18.70 -8.22
N GLY A 704 1.31 -17.82 -8.90
CA GLY A 704 2.39 -18.22 -9.80
C GLY A 704 1.92 -18.66 -11.19
N GLU A 705 0.82 -18.08 -11.67
CA GLU A 705 0.33 -18.33 -13.04
C GLU A 705 1.37 -17.92 -14.10
N PRO A 706 1.44 -18.64 -15.24
CA PRO A 706 2.36 -18.28 -16.31
C PRO A 706 2.01 -16.91 -16.89
N PHE A 707 3.04 -16.17 -17.32
CA PHE A 707 2.86 -14.84 -17.90
C PHE A 707 2.02 -14.89 -19.18
N LYS A 708 0.94 -14.11 -19.20
CA LYS A 708 0.18 -13.71 -20.39
C LYS A 708 -0.17 -12.23 -20.26
N PRO A 709 -0.02 -11.40 -21.30
CA PRO A 709 -0.32 -9.97 -21.23
C PRO A 709 -1.71 -9.68 -20.65
N GLU A 710 -2.74 -10.44 -21.05
CA GLU A 710 -4.13 -10.27 -20.64
C GLU A 710 -4.34 -10.56 -19.15
N THR A 711 -3.81 -11.70 -18.67
CA THR A 711 -3.84 -12.05 -17.25
C THR A 711 -3.11 -10.98 -16.42
N GLU A 712 -1.95 -10.54 -16.91
CA GLU A 712 -1.13 -9.55 -16.22
C GLU A 712 -1.80 -8.18 -16.15
N ALA A 713 -2.47 -7.76 -17.22
CA ALA A 713 -3.23 -6.52 -17.25
C ALA A 713 -4.42 -6.52 -16.28
N ASN A 714 -5.08 -7.67 -16.10
CA ASN A 714 -6.16 -7.83 -15.12
C ASN A 714 -5.66 -7.69 -13.67
N ARG A 715 -4.43 -8.16 -13.39
CA ARG A 715 -3.77 -7.99 -12.09
C ARG A 715 -3.43 -6.53 -11.76
N CYS A 716 -3.35 -5.65 -12.76
CA CYS A 716 -3.00 -4.25 -12.53
C CYS A 716 -4.05 -3.53 -11.67
N MET A 717 -3.61 -2.97 -10.54
CA MET A 717 -4.51 -2.23 -9.62
C MET A 717 -4.95 -0.85 -10.13
N SER A 718 -4.45 -0.40 -11.28
CA SER A 718 -4.76 0.93 -11.85
C SER A 718 -4.63 2.06 -10.83
N CYS A 719 -3.52 2.08 -10.10
CA CYS A 719 -3.27 3.07 -9.06
C CYS A 719 -3.47 4.49 -9.61
N ALA A 720 -4.25 5.31 -8.90
CA ALA A 720 -4.60 6.69 -9.24
C ALA A 720 -5.47 6.91 -10.48
N VAL A 721 -5.93 5.86 -11.15
CA VAL A 721 -6.70 5.98 -12.40
C VAL A 721 -7.95 5.11 -12.35
N CYS A 722 -9.08 5.67 -12.76
CA CYS A 722 -10.37 4.99 -12.73
C CYS A 722 -10.35 3.75 -13.66
N ARG A 723 -10.88 2.63 -13.16
CA ARG A 723 -11.07 1.39 -13.93
C ARG A 723 -12.43 1.30 -14.63
N ASP A 724 -13.23 2.35 -14.56
CA ASP A 724 -14.63 2.37 -15.00
C ASP A 724 -15.49 1.20 -14.46
N CYS A 725 -15.22 0.74 -13.23
CA CYS A 725 -15.89 -0.43 -12.66
C CYS A 725 -17.34 -0.17 -12.21
N ARG A 726 -17.83 1.08 -12.30
CA ARG A 726 -19.16 1.53 -11.88
C ARG A 726 -19.58 1.22 -10.43
N MET A 727 -18.66 0.74 -9.59
CA MET A 727 -18.95 0.41 -8.20
C MET A 727 -19.39 1.62 -7.38
N CYS A 728 -18.83 2.81 -7.66
CA CYS A 728 -19.21 4.05 -6.98
C CYS A 728 -20.63 4.51 -7.33
N GLU A 729 -21.06 4.31 -8.58
CA GLU A 729 -22.44 4.54 -9.03
C GLU A 729 -23.39 3.52 -8.40
N ALA A 730 -23.06 2.22 -8.50
CA ALA A 730 -23.89 1.15 -7.96
C ALA A 730 -24.05 1.19 -6.44
N THR A 731 -23.02 1.61 -5.68
CA THR A 731 -23.09 1.69 -4.22
C THR A 731 -23.82 2.94 -3.71
N CYS A 732 -24.06 3.93 -4.57
CA CYS A 732 -24.64 5.20 -4.17
C CYS A 732 -26.16 5.04 -3.93
N TYR A 733 -26.55 4.79 -2.68
CA TYR A 733 -27.95 4.60 -2.30
C TYR A 733 -28.89 5.72 -2.78
N TYR A 734 -28.41 6.97 -2.77
CA TYR A 734 -29.18 8.15 -3.15
C TYR A 734 -29.12 8.46 -4.65
N GLY A 735 -28.43 7.65 -5.46
CA GLY A 735 -28.29 7.89 -6.90
C GLY A 735 -27.52 9.17 -7.25
N ALA A 736 -26.71 9.68 -6.34
CA ALA A 736 -26.02 10.96 -6.49
C ALA A 736 -24.76 10.90 -7.38
N ILE A 737 -24.33 9.71 -7.81
CA ILE A 737 -23.15 9.55 -8.66
C ILE A 737 -23.60 8.98 -10.00
N SER A 738 -23.16 9.60 -11.09
CA SER A 738 -23.41 9.12 -12.45
C SER A 738 -22.16 9.18 -13.29
N ARG A 739 -22.03 8.23 -14.23
CA ARG A 739 -20.99 8.26 -15.26
C ARG A 739 -21.44 9.14 -16.44
N GLN A 740 -20.64 10.12 -16.80
CA GLN A 740 -20.80 10.94 -18.00
C GLN A 740 -19.73 10.56 -19.02
N GLU A 741 -20.15 10.39 -20.27
CA GLU A 741 -19.27 10.08 -21.40
C GLU A 741 -19.21 11.28 -22.35
N SER A 742 -18.00 11.64 -22.75
CA SER A 742 -17.73 12.69 -23.72
C SER A 742 -17.77 12.12 -25.13
N GLY A 743 -18.00 12.96 -26.14
CA GLY A 743 -18.06 12.54 -27.55
C GLY A 743 -16.76 11.95 -28.12
N ASP A 744 -15.64 12.09 -27.42
CA ASP A 744 -14.32 11.53 -27.77
C ASP A 744 -14.05 10.15 -27.11
N GLY A 745 -15.02 9.59 -26.40
CA GLY A 745 -14.91 8.31 -25.67
C GLY A 745 -14.23 8.41 -24.30
N SER A 746 -13.87 9.61 -23.85
CA SER A 746 -13.47 9.85 -22.45
C SER A 746 -14.69 9.83 -21.53
N TYR A 747 -14.48 9.59 -20.24
CA TYR A 747 -15.57 9.59 -19.26
C TYR A 747 -15.13 10.21 -17.94
N ALA A 748 -16.13 10.71 -17.19
CA ALA A 748 -15.97 11.20 -15.83
C ALA A 748 -17.11 10.68 -14.96
N TYR A 749 -16.86 10.55 -13.67
CA TYR A 749 -17.95 10.36 -12.71
C TYR A 749 -18.24 11.70 -12.04
N VAL A 750 -19.49 12.11 -12.06
CA VAL A 750 -19.96 13.37 -11.49
C VAL A 750 -20.83 13.10 -10.26
N VAL A 751 -20.91 14.12 -9.41
CA VAL A 751 -21.72 14.09 -8.19
C VAL A 751 -22.86 15.10 -8.32
N ASP A 752 -24.09 14.65 -8.20
CA ASP A 752 -25.25 15.52 -8.01
C ASP A 752 -25.29 15.98 -6.54
N GLU A 753 -25.02 17.26 -6.31
CA GLU A 753 -24.94 17.83 -4.98
C GLU A 753 -26.30 17.89 -4.27
N ALA A 754 -27.41 17.94 -5.01
CA ALA A 754 -28.75 17.97 -4.44
C ALA A 754 -29.12 16.62 -3.79
N LEU A 755 -28.54 15.53 -4.29
CA LEU A 755 -28.76 14.16 -3.81
C LEU A 755 -27.65 13.67 -2.87
N CYS A 756 -26.44 14.18 -3.01
CA CYS A 756 -25.27 13.68 -2.30
C CYS A 756 -25.25 14.12 -0.83
N ILE A 757 -25.26 13.13 0.07
CA ILE A 757 -25.23 13.35 1.53
C ILE A 757 -23.82 13.33 2.15
N GLY A 758 -22.77 13.23 1.34
CA GLY A 758 -21.38 13.24 1.84
C GLY A 758 -20.95 12.00 2.66
N CYS A 759 -21.62 10.85 2.52
CA CYS A 759 -21.37 9.64 3.31
C CYS A 759 -20.02 8.94 3.05
N GLY A 760 -19.39 9.21 1.90
CA GLY A 760 -18.07 8.68 1.55
C GLY A 760 -18.00 7.23 1.11
N PHE A 761 -19.13 6.53 0.90
CA PHE A 761 -19.11 5.16 0.38
C PHE A 761 -18.41 5.04 -0.98
N CYS A 762 -18.51 6.05 -1.85
CA CYS A 762 -17.80 6.08 -3.13
C CYS A 762 -16.28 6.10 -2.96
N ALA A 763 -15.77 6.83 -1.97
CA ALA A 763 -14.35 6.85 -1.61
C ALA A 763 -13.92 5.53 -0.95
N GLY A 764 -14.76 4.98 -0.06
CA GLY A 764 -14.51 3.70 0.60
C GLY A 764 -14.46 2.50 -0.35
N ILE A 765 -15.34 2.48 -1.36
CA ILE A 765 -15.44 1.38 -2.33
C ILE A 765 -14.43 1.51 -3.49
N CYS A 766 -13.81 2.67 -3.68
CA CYS A 766 -12.95 2.89 -4.84
C CYS A 766 -11.66 2.05 -4.75
N PRO A 767 -11.45 1.06 -5.64
CA PRO A 767 -10.28 0.21 -5.53
C PRO A 767 -8.98 0.93 -5.90
N CYS A 768 -9.08 1.96 -6.76
CA CYS A 768 -7.96 2.67 -7.38
C CYS A 768 -7.55 3.96 -6.65
N GLY A 769 -8.25 4.34 -5.58
CA GLY A 769 -7.96 5.56 -4.81
C GLY A 769 -8.27 6.87 -5.55
N VAL A 770 -9.25 6.86 -6.46
CA VAL A 770 -9.65 8.01 -7.29
C VAL A 770 -10.64 8.94 -6.57
N TRP A 771 -11.55 8.36 -5.79
CA TRP A 771 -12.51 9.13 -5.02
C TRP A 771 -11.90 9.58 -3.69
N GLU A 772 -12.01 10.87 -3.39
CA GLU A 772 -11.56 11.47 -2.14
C GLU A 772 -12.70 12.19 -1.45
N MET A 773 -12.64 12.30 -0.13
CA MET A 773 -13.55 13.15 0.64
C MET A 773 -12.81 14.44 0.99
N GLU A 774 -13.44 15.56 0.68
CA GLU A 774 -12.94 16.89 1.00
C GLU A 774 -13.97 17.61 1.87
N ASP A 775 -13.50 18.57 2.68
CA ASP A 775 -14.40 19.43 3.44
C ASP A 775 -15.29 20.24 2.49
N ASN A 776 -16.56 20.37 2.82
CA ASN A 776 -17.52 21.17 2.05
C ASN A 776 -17.54 22.60 2.61
N ILE A 777 -16.46 23.34 2.34
CA ILE A 777 -16.24 24.73 2.79
C ILE A 777 -16.76 25.71 1.75
#